data_AF-A0A1I7XPY2-F1
#
_entry.id   AF-A0A1I7XPY2-F1
#
_cell.length_a   1.000
_cell.length_b   1.000
_cell.length_c   1.000
_cell.angle_alpha   90.00
_cell.angle_beta   90.00
_cell.angle_gamma   90.00
#
_symmetry.space_group_name_H-M   'P 1'
#
loop_
_entity.id
_entity.type
_entity.pdbx_description
1 polymer ?
#
loop_
_entity_poly.entity_id
_entity_poly.type
_entity_poly.pdbx_seq_one_letter_code
_entity_poly.pdbx_strand_id
1 'polypeptide(L)'
;MPGTGSGCNILNITSFCSFVGEHLQSITENSALLEIVTAFDQLGNLDALTGSKLTEQLISRMDAETVAKWIASAETNWSLRRVCGVFSSWNIQAKTVALSKLIVRPNSDDIQYTTGNCIDSLFKIKVRAGDLVSIQLSEENEMALREIGENVVGKDVVKKGMKKMVDEGTKRPLSILWLCLKLWAFSTTDEDDRNLYESNANELFTIAKETVAGNETNMKVLIDLLMSLLSQPKKYHRSAVYFVFVNLLPMIKSNDITHIIDSLMLSDDELAGEGTSSDVEDAEEDSANDDEGEEALSDNENDIESDSDLDGAEEIDQDLVTRLQNALGKAAVKIKDGTTDEAEEGESDISEVDDDEMFAMDEQLSVAFKAIGPKKDSRIATQTVQAFRSKLADLLLFTLSSQETSPEIKLNLMIPLIRLAKVQLKRSSDASRVKKTIELLEIMAHLKKVSVPEKRILKLFPNLVAESIGVSNPSLNSVIASLASFLFSLGLSEGVASENVKKTFLDVFQQFMSQEDGTIGSELATAAILKYPAAFVSELPTLLESAFNGTYRIYRRTEAIMCAAALCHKQVMKSASVEKGTVKKLGKYCAEYLKTTIAAPETVKPRFFAGVLKFLSAFVPHISGDLMPLLSKLILPTIDSLTNNEEIWKGDLKKCNAACQQVCGRAPLHILNAIRKSLE
;
A
#
# COMPACT_ATOMS: atom_id res chain seq x y z
N MET A 1 48.75 -12.62 -4.99
CA MET A 1 48.10 -11.49 -4.28
C MET A 1 49.13 -10.38 -4.16
N PRO A 2 48.89 -9.17 -4.68
CA PRO A 2 47.77 -8.25 -4.37
C PRO A 2 46.89 -8.00 -5.62
N GLY A 3 45.61 -7.62 -5.55
CA GLY A 3 45.01 -6.47 -4.87
C GLY A 3 44.31 -5.65 -5.97
N THR A 4 43.02 -5.93 -6.18
CA THR A 4 42.16 -5.60 -7.32
C THR A 4 42.02 -4.10 -7.63
N GLY A 5 42.40 -3.70 -8.85
CA GLY A 5 42.32 -2.34 -9.38
C GLY A 5 41.04 -2.05 -10.18
N SER A 6 39.91 -1.87 -9.51
CA SER A 6 38.64 -1.50 -10.17
C SER A 6 38.30 0.00 -10.14
N GLY A 7 38.95 0.79 -9.28
CA GLY A 7 38.59 2.21 -9.07
C GLY A 7 39.26 3.22 -10.03
N CYS A 8 40.43 2.92 -10.60
CA CYS A 8 41.20 3.90 -11.39
C CYS A 8 40.79 3.95 -12.88
N ASN A 9 40.21 2.86 -13.41
CA ASN A 9 39.83 2.77 -14.83
C ASN A 9 38.49 3.44 -15.15
N ILE A 10 37.54 3.47 -14.21
CA ILE A 10 36.18 4.00 -14.41
C ILE A 10 36.19 5.54 -14.58
N LEU A 11 37.05 6.24 -13.83
CA LEU A 11 37.22 7.70 -13.93
C LEU A 11 37.81 8.15 -15.28
N ASN A 12 38.69 7.36 -15.88
CA ASN A 12 39.28 7.65 -17.19
C ASN A 12 38.30 7.37 -18.35
N ILE A 13 37.49 6.32 -18.27
CA ILE A 13 36.49 6.00 -19.31
C ILE A 13 35.38 7.04 -19.33
N THR A 14 34.87 7.44 -18.16
CA THR A 14 33.82 8.47 -18.07
C THR A 14 34.29 9.82 -18.60
N SER A 15 35.53 10.22 -18.26
CA SER A 15 36.14 11.47 -18.76
C SER A 15 36.37 11.44 -20.27
N PHE A 16 36.81 10.30 -20.81
CA PHE A 16 36.94 10.10 -22.27
C PHE A 16 35.58 10.15 -22.97
N CYS A 17 34.54 9.52 -22.42
CA CYS A 17 33.20 9.55 -23.00
C CYS A 17 32.59 10.97 -22.96
N SER A 18 32.85 11.74 -21.90
CA SER A 18 32.49 13.16 -21.86
C SER A 18 33.22 13.98 -22.92
N PHE A 19 34.53 13.78 -23.09
CA PHE A 19 35.33 14.44 -24.13
C PHE A 19 34.84 14.09 -25.56
N VAL A 20 34.57 12.81 -25.81
CA VAL A 20 33.99 12.34 -27.07
C VAL A 20 32.59 12.93 -27.25
N GLY A 21 31.77 12.96 -26.19
CA GLY A 21 30.46 13.59 -26.19
C GLY A 21 30.50 15.07 -26.59
N GLU A 22 31.42 15.86 -26.04
CA GLU A 22 31.63 17.26 -26.42
C GLU A 22 32.00 17.41 -27.91
N HIS A 23 32.82 16.50 -28.44
CA HIS A 23 33.17 16.53 -29.87
C HIS A 23 31.99 16.12 -30.75
N LEU A 24 31.22 15.11 -30.35
CA LEU A 24 30.05 14.64 -31.10
C LEU A 24 28.86 15.62 -31.01
N GLN A 25 28.82 16.51 -30.02
CA GLN A 25 27.85 17.62 -29.97
C GLN A 25 27.98 18.56 -31.18
N SER A 26 29.18 18.71 -31.75
CA SER A 26 29.40 19.56 -32.92
C SER A 26 28.81 19.01 -34.23
N ILE A 27 28.49 17.70 -34.27
CA ILE A 27 27.94 17.04 -35.45
C ILE A 27 26.45 17.33 -35.55
N THR A 28 26.04 18.15 -36.52
CA THR A 28 24.63 18.50 -36.74
C THR A 28 24.03 17.83 -37.98
N GLU A 29 24.85 17.20 -38.81
CA GLU A 29 24.40 16.54 -40.03
C GLU A 29 23.75 15.19 -39.73
N ASN A 30 22.49 15.03 -40.13
CA ASN A 30 21.69 13.84 -39.90
C ASN A 30 22.29 12.56 -40.52
N SER A 31 22.94 12.65 -41.67
CA SER A 31 23.66 11.52 -42.29
C SER A 31 24.84 11.06 -41.43
N ALA A 32 25.62 12.00 -40.91
CA ALA A 32 26.75 11.70 -40.03
C ALA A 32 26.28 11.10 -38.69
N LEU A 33 25.19 11.62 -38.12
CA LEU A 33 24.58 11.03 -36.92
C LEU A 33 24.15 9.59 -37.15
N LEU A 34 23.51 9.30 -38.28
CA LEU A 34 23.08 7.94 -38.63
C LEU A 34 24.27 6.98 -38.79
N GLU A 35 25.32 7.41 -39.49
CA GLU A 35 26.53 6.61 -39.67
C GLU A 35 27.20 6.26 -38.34
N ILE A 36 27.32 7.24 -37.44
CA ILE A 36 27.94 7.04 -36.12
C ILE A 36 27.10 6.11 -35.25
N VAL A 37 25.78 6.33 -35.18
CA VAL A 37 24.89 5.47 -34.38
C VAL A 37 24.88 4.05 -34.94
N THR A 38 24.85 3.88 -36.27
CA THR A 38 24.92 2.55 -36.90
C THR A 38 26.24 1.85 -36.59
N ALA A 39 27.36 2.57 -36.62
CA ALA A 39 28.66 2.03 -36.21
C ALA A 39 28.67 1.67 -34.72
N PHE A 40 28.04 2.46 -33.86
CA PHE A 40 27.94 2.16 -32.43
C PHE A 40 27.08 0.93 -32.17
N ASP A 41 25.96 0.76 -32.88
CA ASP A 41 25.11 -0.42 -32.77
C ASP A 41 25.85 -1.71 -33.19
N GLN A 42 26.74 -1.63 -34.20
CA GLN A 42 27.59 -2.75 -34.63
C GLN A 42 28.69 -3.12 -33.61
N LEU A 43 29.17 -2.14 -32.83
CA LEU A 43 30.19 -2.37 -31.79
C LEU A 43 29.61 -2.90 -30.47
N GLY A 44 28.27 -2.92 -30.33
CA GLY A 44 27.57 -3.41 -29.15
C GLY A 44 27.00 -2.30 -28.25
N ASN A 45 26.72 -2.63 -26.99
CA ASN A 45 26.12 -1.68 -26.06
C ASN A 45 27.16 -0.71 -25.45
N LEU A 46 27.62 0.24 -26.25
CA LEU A 46 28.61 1.26 -25.84
C LEU A 46 28.20 2.01 -24.56
N ASP A 47 26.93 2.39 -24.44
CA ASP A 47 26.40 3.10 -23.28
C ASP A 47 26.57 2.29 -21.99
N ALA A 48 26.26 0.99 -22.02
CA ALA A 48 26.50 0.09 -20.89
C ALA A 48 28.00 -0.12 -20.60
N LEU A 49 28.82 -0.30 -21.65
CA LEU A 49 30.27 -0.49 -21.50
C LEU A 49 30.98 0.74 -20.89
N THR A 50 30.42 1.92 -21.13
CA THR A 50 31.02 3.20 -20.71
C THR A 50 30.37 3.81 -19.48
N GLY A 51 29.20 3.31 -19.06
CA GLY A 51 28.37 3.95 -18.04
C GLY A 51 27.86 5.33 -18.46
N SER A 52 27.78 5.60 -19.76
CA SER A 52 27.36 6.90 -20.33
C SER A 52 26.04 6.77 -21.10
N LYS A 53 25.39 7.89 -21.42
CA LYS A 53 24.20 7.95 -22.30
C LYS A 53 24.53 8.54 -23.68
N LEU A 54 25.75 8.30 -24.14
CA LEU A 54 26.27 8.97 -25.33
C LEU A 54 25.45 8.63 -26.58
N THR A 55 25.14 7.36 -26.78
CA THR A 55 24.39 6.89 -27.96
C THR A 55 22.95 7.41 -27.92
N GLU A 56 22.29 7.32 -26.76
CA GLU A 56 20.95 7.90 -26.56
C GLU A 56 20.91 9.40 -26.87
N GLN A 57 21.92 10.17 -26.44
CA GLN A 57 22.00 11.61 -26.73
C GLN A 57 22.13 11.89 -28.23
N LEU A 58 22.85 11.07 -28.98
CA LEU A 58 22.96 11.22 -30.44
C LEU A 58 21.64 10.89 -31.13
N ILE A 59 21.00 9.79 -30.74
CA ILE A 59 19.71 9.36 -31.30
C ILE A 59 18.61 10.40 -31.02
N SER A 60 18.60 11.03 -29.84
CA SER A 60 17.59 12.05 -29.50
C SER A 60 17.61 13.29 -30.42
N ARG A 61 18.72 13.50 -31.14
CA ARG A 61 18.92 14.66 -32.02
C ARG A 61 18.50 14.42 -33.47
N MET A 62 18.20 13.17 -33.82
CA MET A 62 17.82 12.78 -35.17
C MET A 62 16.46 13.37 -35.55
N ASP A 63 16.33 13.79 -36.82
CA ASP A 63 15.03 14.15 -37.38
C ASP A 63 14.18 12.91 -37.72
N ALA A 64 12.91 13.13 -38.09
CA ALA A 64 11.96 12.05 -38.34
C ALA A 64 12.41 11.11 -39.50
N GLU A 65 13.05 11.64 -40.54
CA GLU A 65 13.53 10.83 -41.67
C GLU A 65 14.70 9.93 -41.24
N THR A 66 15.61 10.47 -40.44
CA THR A 66 16.79 9.76 -39.95
C THR A 66 16.42 8.71 -38.92
N VAL A 67 15.50 9.02 -38.02
CA VAL A 67 14.89 8.05 -37.10
C VAL A 67 14.25 6.89 -37.86
N ALA A 68 13.55 7.17 -38.96
CA ALA A 68 12.95 6.13 -39.82
C ALA A 68 14.00 5.18 -40.40
N LYS A 69 15.12 5.73 -40.88
CA LYS A 69 16.24 4.96 -41.45
C LYS A 69 16.91 4.12 -40.38
N TRP A 70 17.17 4.70 -39.22
CA TRP A 70 17.81 4.00 -38.10
C TRP A 70 16.94 2.83 -37.58
N ILE A 71 15.64 3.06 -37.36
CA ILE A 71 14.72 2.00 -36.90
C ILE A 71 14.63 0.84 -37.89
N ALA A 72 14.78 1.11 -39.18
CA ALA A 72 14.81 0.06 -40.20
C ALA A 72 16.06 -0.83 -40.11
N SER A 73 17.18 -0.32 -39.57
CA SER A 73 18.44 -1.06 -39.38
C SER A 73 18.70 -1.53 -37.94
N ALA A 74 17.88 -1.09 -36.97
CA ALA A 74 18.04 -1.43 -35.55
C ALA A 74 17.58 -2.87 -35.27
N GLU A 75 18.47 -3.85 -35.37
CA GLU A 75 18.12 -5.29 -35.24
C GLU A 75 18.44 -5.90 -33.87
N THR A 76 19.21 -5.22 -33.03
CA THR A 76 19.70 -5.78 -31.76
C THR A 76 18.80 -5.39 -30.59
N ASN A 77 18.76 -6.22 -29.54
CA ASN A 77 17.93 -5.98 -28.35
C ASN A 77 18.28 -4.64 -27.68
N TRP A 78 19.57 -4.26 -27.62
CA TRP A 78 19.96 -2.96 -27.06
C TRP A 78 19.57 -1.78 -27.94
N SER A 79 19.57 -1.93 -29.28
CA SER A 79 19.11 -0.86 -30.18
C SER A 79 17.61 -0.59 -29.98
N LEU A 80 16.82 -1.63 -29.76
CA LEU A 80 15.40 -1.52 -29.42
C LEU A 80 15.18 -0.89 -28.03
N ARG A 81 15.94 -1.29 -27.01
CA ARG A 81 15.89 -0.63 -25.67
C ARG A 81 16.21 0.86 -25.75
N ARG A 82 17.17 1.27 -26.58
CA ARG A 82 17.49 2.69 -26.83
C ARG A 82 16.31 3.46 -27.42
N VAL A 83 15.48 2.84 -28.26
CA VAL A 83 14.24 3.47 -28.76
C VAL A 83 13.38 3.91 -27.59
N CYS A 84 13.14 3.04 -26.59
CA CYS A 84 12.35 3.41 -25.41
C CYS A 84 12.99 4.56 -24.62
N GLY A 85 14.32 4.53 -24.43
CA GLY A 85 15.05 5.56 -23.68
C GLY A 85 14.96 6.96 -24.32
N VAL A 86 14.98 7.03 -25.65
CA VAL A 86 14.98 8.31 -26.38
C VAL A 86 13.61 8.75 -26.87
N PHE A 87 12.61 7.86 -26.91
CA PHE A 87 11.31 8.13 -27.50
C PHE A 87 10.65 9.38 -26.93
N SER A 88 10.72 9.60 -25.61
CA SER A 88 10.12 10.75 -24.95
C SER A 88 10.70 12.10 -25.41
N SER A 89 11.99 12.11 -25.77
CA SER A 89 12.75 13.30 -26.20
C SER A 89 12.44 13.74 -27.64
N TRP A 90 11.94 12.83 -28.46
CA TRP A 90 11.64 13.12 -29.86
C TRP A 90 10.43 14.05 -30.02
N ASN A 91 10.47 14.83 -31.10
CA ASN A 91 9.32 15.58 -31.57
C ASN A 91 8.21 14.64 -32.08
N ILE A 92 7.04 15.21 -32.33
CA ILE A 92 5.85 14.42 -32.64
C ILE A 92 5.98 13.65 -33.97
N GLN A 93 6.61 14.24 -34.99
CA GLN A 93 6.82 13.58 -36.28
C GLN A 93 7.76 12.38 -36.15
N ALA A 94 8.86 12.53 -35.40
CA ALA A 94 9.80 11.45 -35.16
C ALA A 94 9.16 10.32 -34.35
N LYS A 95 8.36 10.62 -33.31
CA LYS A 95 7.57 9.61 -32.58
C LYS A 95 6.62 8.84 -33.48
N THR A 96 5.86 9.54 -34.32
CA THR A 96 4.91 8.93 -35.27
C THR A 96 5.62 7.98 -36.23
N VAL A 97 6.69 8.45 -36.88
CA VAL A 97 7.41 7.66 -37.89
C VAL A 97 8.11 6.48 -37.22
N ALA A 98 8.72 6.69 -36.06
CA ALA A 98 9.37 5.64 -35.28
C ALA A 98 8.42 4.48 -34.98
N LEU A 99 7.29 4.78 -34.34
CA LEU A 99 6.35 3.75 -33.93
C LEU A 99 5.67 3.09 -35.13
N SER A 100 5.33 3.86 -36.16
CA SER A 100 4.74 3.31 -37.40
C SER A 100 5.69 2.33 -38.09
N LYS A 101 7.00 2.62 -38.11
CA LYS A 101 8.00 1.73 -38.69
C LYS A 101 8.27 0.51 -37.82
N LEU A 102 8.32 0.68 -36.50
CA LEU A 102 8.56 -0.39 -35.56
C LEU A 102 7.45 -1.46 -35.62
N ILE A 103 6.18 -1.05 -35.63
CA ILE A 103 5.02 -1.97 -35.60
C ILE A 103 4.90 -2.83 -36.87
N VAL A 104 5.35 -2.33 -38.03
CA VAL A 104 5.24 -3.04 -39.31
C VAL A 104 6.38 -4.05 -39.53
N ARG A 105 7.37 -4.09 -38.63
CA ARG A 105 8.43 -5.10 -38.68
C ARG A 105 7.88 -6.50 -38.36
N PRO A 106 8.59 -7.57 -38.75
CA PRO A 106 8.25 -8.92 -38.32
C PRO A 106 8.12 -8.98 -36.80
N ASN A 107 7.02 -9.55 -36.29
CA ASN A 107 6.73 -9.55 -34.86
C ASN A 107 7.80 -10.35 -34.11
N SER A 108 8.34 -9.76 -33.06
CA SER A 108 9.18 -10.40 -32.05
C SER A 108 8.79 -9.87 -30.67
N ASP A 109 9.15 -10.60 -29.61
CA ASP A 109 8.81 -10.20 -28.24
C ASP A 109 9.46 -8.85 -27.87
N ASP A 110 10.70 -8.62 -28.34
CA ASP A 110 11.39 -7.33 -28.17
C ASP A 110 10.66 -6.18 -28.88
N ILE A 111 10.16 -6.42 -30.10
CA ILE A 111 9.39 -5.41 -30.86
C ILE A 111 8.04 -5.14 -30.18
N GLN A 112 7.36 -6.17 -29.69
CA GLN A 112 6.12 -6.03 -28.92
C GLN A 112 6.36 -5.18 -27.66
N TYR A 113 7.39 -5.50 -26.87
CA TYR A 113 7.71 -4.79 -25.64
C TYR A 113 8.14 -3.34 -25.90
N THR A 114 9.00 -3.12 -26.90
CA THR A 114 9.45 -1.79 -27.30
C THR A 114 8.29 -0.93 -27.78
N THR A 115 7.41 -1.49 -28.61
CA THR A 115 6.19 -0.80 -29.07
C THR A 115 5.30 -0.44 -27.88
N GLY A 116 5.04 -1.42 -27.00
CA GLY A 116 4.22 -1.24 -25.81
C GLY A 116 4.74 -0.11 -24.93
N ASN A 117 6.03 -0.11 -24.61
CA ASN A 117 6.67 0.90 -23.77
C ASN A 117 6.66 2.29 -24.41
N CYS A 118 6.86 2.39 -25.72
CA CYS A 118 6.74 3.66 -26.42
C CYS A 118 5.30 4.21 -26.33
N ILE A 119 4.27 3.36 -26.50
CA ILE A 119 2.87 3.76 -26.29
C ILE A 119 2.62 4.20 -24.85
N ASP A 120 3.10 3.42 -23.88
CA ASP A 120 2.96 3.70 -22.45
C ASP A 120 3.57 5.07 -22.08
N SER A 121 4.75 5.39 -22.62
CA SER A 121 5.43 6.67 -22.39
C SER A 121 4.71 7.92 -22.93
N LEU A 122 3.67 7.75 -23.78
CA LEU A 122 2.85 8.86 -24.24
C LEU A 122 1.96 9.42 -23.13
N PHE A 123 1.68 8.63 -22.10
CA PHE A 123 0.83 8.99 -20.97
C PHE A 123 1.65 9.59 -19.84
N LYS A 124 1.13 10.66 -19.23
CA LYS A 124 1.72 11.28 -18.03
C LYS A 124 0.84 10.98 -16.83
N ILE A 125 1.37 10.21 -15.87
CA ILE A 125 0.68 9.86 -14.63
C ILE A 125 1.17 10.78 -13.51
N LYS A 126 0.23 11.37 -12.77
CA LYS A 126 0.51 12.13 -11.56
C LYS A 126 -0.49 11.77 -10.47
N VAL A 127 0.01 11.26 -9.35
CA VAL A 127 -0.81 10.86 -8.21
C VAL A 127 -0.30 11.56 -6.96
N ARG A 128 -1.21 12.18 -6.21
CA ARG A 128 -1.03 12.60 -4.83
C ARG A 128 -2.13 11.94 -4.02
N ALA A 129 -1.75 10.97 -3.20
CA ALA A 129 -2.66 10.15 -2.42
C ALA A 129 -3.70 10.99 -1.67
N GLY A 130 -4.99 10.71 -1.93
CA GLY A 130 -6.13 11.39 -1.30
C GLY A 130 -6.42 12.81 -1.77
N ASP A 131 -5.67 13.35 -2.73
CA ASP A 131 -5.76 14.76 -3.13
C ASP A 131 -5.88 14.97 -4.65
N LEU A 132 -5.11 14.22 -5.44
CA LEU A 132 -5.10 14.35 -6.89
C LEU A 132 -4.76 13.02 -7.55
N VAL A 133 -5.50 12.66 -8.57
CA VAL A 133 -5.02 11.77 -9.63
C VAL A 133 -5.25 12.47 -10.97
N SER A 134 -4.24 12.42 -11.83
CA SER A 134 -4.30 12.96 -13.18
C SER A 134 -3.51 12.04 -14.08
N ILE A 135 -4.17 11.51 -15.11
CA ILE A 135 -3.52 10.71 -16.15
C ILE A 135 -3.86 11.36 -17.47
N GLN A 136 -2.82 11.90 -18.11
CA GLN A 136 -2.98 12.80 -19.23
C GLN A 136 -2.31 12.23 -20.48
N LEU A 137 -3.03 12.34 -21.60
CA LEU A 137 -2.48 12.25 -22.93
C LEU A 137 -2.61 13.65 -23.55
N SER A 138 -1.48 14.25 -23.98
CA SER A 138 -1.52 15.56 -24.64
C SER A 138 -2.22 15.47 -25.98
N GLU A 139 -2.80 16.58 -26.46
CA GLU A 139 -3.43 16.62 -27.78
C GLU A 139 -2.45 16.22 -28.90
N GLU A 140 -1.18 16.64 -28.78
CA GLU A 140 -0.11 16.24 -29.70
C GLU A 140 0.10 14.72 -29.72
N ASN A 141 0.24 14.09 -28.55
CA ASN A 141 0.42 12.64 -28.44
C ASN A 141 -0.82 11.87 -28.92
N GLU A 142 -2.02 12.40 -28.69
CA GLU A 142 -3.27 11.82 -29.19
C GLU A 142 -3.33 11.88 -30.73
N MET A 143 -2.92 13.01 -31.32
CA MET A 143 -2.80 13.15 -32.78
C MET A 143 -1.77 12.17 -33.36
N ALA A 144 -0.59 12.03 -32.74
CA ALA A 144 0.39 11.03 -33.17
C ALA A 144 -0.15 9.61 -33.07
N LEU A 145 -0.76 9.22 -31.95
CA LEU A 145 -1.33 7.88 -31.78
C LEU A 145 -2.37 7.57 -32.86
N ARG A 146 -3.18 8.57 -33.21
CA ARG A 146 -4.13 8.46 -34.33
C ARG A 146 -3.43 8.32 -35.67
N GLU A 147 -2.42 9.13 -35.96
CA GLU A 147 -1.66 9.07 -37.21
C GLU A 147 -0.94 7.71 -37.37
N ILE A 148 -0.32 7.21 -36.30
CA ILE A 148 0.25 5.86 -36.23
C ILE A 148 -0.82 4.82 -36.54
N GLY A 149 -1.99 4.93 -35.92
CA GLY A 149 -3.14 4.07 -36.22
C GLY A 149 -3.55 4.13 -37.69
N GLU A 150 -3.61 5.33 -38.29
CA GLU A 150 -3.98 5.50 -39.71
C GLU A 150 -2.93 4.86 -40.64
N ASN A 151 -1.65 4.89 -40.26
CA ASN A 151 -0.52 4.30 -41.01
C ASN A 151 -0.46 2.77 -40.90
N VAL A 152 -0.76 2.21 -39.71
CA VAL A 152 -0.63 0.77 -39.43
C VAL A 152 -1.93 0.02 -39.72
N VAL A 153 -3.04 0.49 -39.14
CA VAL A 153 -4.36 -0.18 -39.19
C VAL A 153 -5.15 0.25 -40.44
N GLY A 154 -4.83 1.41 -40.99
CA GLY A 154 -5.47 1.98 -42.17
C GLY A 154 -6.45 3.10 -41.84
N LYS A 155 -6.34 4.20 -42.58
CA LYS A 155 -7.09 5.44 -42.39
C LYS A 155 -8.62 5.26 -42.31
N ASP A 156 -9.19 4.45 -43.19
CA ASP A 156 -10.63 4.23 -43.21
C ASP A 156 -11.11 3.37 -42.04
N VAL A 157 -10.28 2.45 -41.55
CA VAL A 157 -10.58 1.60 -40.39
C VAL A 157 -10.60 2.47 -39.13
N VAL A 158 -9.58 3.30 -38.92
CA VAL A 158 -9.51 4.23 -37.78
C VAL A 158 -10.67 5.21 -37.78
N LYS A 159 -10.96 5.84 -38.93
CA LYS A 159 -12.10 6.75 -39.06
C LYS A 159 -13.43 6.08 -38.74
N LYS A 160 -13.64 4.84 -39.20
CA LYS A 160 -14.87 4.07 -38.89
C LYS A 160 -14.93 3.68 -37.42
N GLY A 161 -13.81 3.24 -36.83
CA GLY A 161 -13.72 2.88 -35.41
C GLY A 161 -14.06 4.04 -34.50
N MET A 162 -13.40 5.19 -34.68
CA MET A 162 -13.65 6.39 -33.88
C MET A 162 -15.08 6.92 -34.00
N LYS A 163 -15.72 6.79 -35.18
CA LYS A 163 -17.12 7.18 -35.38
C LYS A 163 -18.12 6.29 -34.62
N LYS A 164 -17.74 5.05 -34.28
CA LYS A 164 -18.59 4.14 -33.49
C LYS A 164 -18.60 4.49 -32.00
N MET A 165 -17.68 5.32 -31.52
CA MET A 165 -17.68 5.84 -30.15
C MET A 165 -18.60 7.08 -30.10
N VAL A 166 -19.86 6.88 -29.69
CA VAL A 166 -20.95 7.86 -29.90
C VAL A 166 -21.15 8.81 -28.72
N ASP A 167 -20.94 8.36 -27.49
CA ASP A 167 -21.19 9.16 -26.29
C ASP A 167 -20.07 10.18 -26.00
N GLU A 168 -20.37 11.48 -25.95
CA GLU A 168 -19.37 12.54 -25.79
C GLU A 168 -18.54 12.41 -24.50
N GLY A 169 -19.14 11.89 -23.41
CA GLY A 169 -18.46 11.74 -22.13
C GLY A 169 -17.44 10.58 -22.10
N THR A 170 -17.69 9.50 -22.84
CA THR A 170 -16.82 8.31 -22.88
C THR A 170 -16.00 8.18 -24.17
N LYS A 171 -16.34 8.94 -25.21
CA LYS A 171 -15.75 8.81 -26.55
C LYS A 171 -14.23 8.91 -26.54
N ARG A 172 -13.68 9.89 -25.84
CA ARG A 172 -12.22 10.12 -25.80
C ARG A 172 -11.47 8.94 -25.17
N PRO A 173 -11.74 8.55 -23.90
CA PRO A 173 -11.02 7.44 -23.29
C PRO A 173 -11.20 6.11 -24.05
N LEU A 174 -12.41 5.81 -24.53
CA LEU A 174 -12.67 4.57 -25.27
C LEU A 174 -11.98 4.56 -26.65
N SER A 175 -11.91 5.71 -27.35
CA SER A 175 -11.22 5.79 -28.64
C SER A 175 -9.71 5.58 -28.50
N ILE A 176 -9.13 6.13 -27.43
CA ILE A 176 -7.69 5.96 -27.14
C ILE A 176 -7.40 4.51 -26.80
N LEU A 177 -8.18 3.87 -25.92
CA LEU A 177 -8.01 2.46 -25.60
C LEU A 177 -8.18 1.57 -26.83
N TRP A 178 -9.17 1.86 -27.67
CA TRP A 178 -9.40 1.14 -28.92
C TRP A 178 -8.18 1.21 -29.86
N LEU A 179 -7.56 2.39 -29.99
CA LEU A 179 -6.33 2.54 -30.76
C LEU A 179 -5.18 1.71 -30.15
N CYS A 180 -4.97 1.79 -28.83
CA CYS A 180 -3.95 0.99 -28.14
C CYS A 180 -4.15 -0.51 -28.40
N LEU A 181 -5.37 -1.03 -28.20
CA LEU A 181 -5.70 -2.44 -28.46
C LEU A 181 -5.41 -2.83 -29.91
N LYS A 182 -5.76 -1.98 -30.88
CA LYS A 182 -5.46 -2.26 -32.28
C LYS A 182 -3.95 -2.27 -32.55
N LEU A 183 -3.19 -1.33 -32.01
CA LEU A 183 -1.74 -1.33 -32.20
C LEU A 183 -1.08 -2.54 -31.52
N TRP A 184 -1.53 -2.93 -30.32
CA TRP A 184 -1.03 -4.11 -29.63
C TRP A 184 -1.34 -5.41 -30.38
N ALA A 185 -2.53 -5.54 -30.96
CA ALA A 185 -2.90 -6.68 -31.82
C ALA A 185 -1.98 -6.84 -33.05
N PHE A 186 -1.51 -5.72 -33.61
CA PHE A 186 -0.56 -5.75 -34.72
C PHE A 186 0.85 -6.14 -34.25
N SER A 187 1.31 -5.63 -33.10
CA SER A 187 2.68 -5.83 -32.62
C SER A 187 2.92 -7.17 -31.92
N THR A 188 1.87 -7.88 -31.48
CA THR A 188 2.04 -9.11 -30.70
C THR A 188 2.41 -10.32 -31.55
N THR A 189 3.30 -11.15 -31.01
CA THR A 189 3.69 -12.46 -31.56
C THR A 189 2.67 -13.55 -31.25
N ASP A 190 2.03 -13.46 -30.08
CA ASP A 190 1.11 -14.45 -29.53
C ASP A 190 -0.30 -14.32 -30.12
N GLU A 191 -0.88 -15.44 -30.54
CA GLU A 191 -2.19 -15.48 -31.20
C GLU A 191 -3.34 -15.29 -30.21
N ASP A 192 -3.20 -15.75 -28.97
CA ASP A 192 -4.19 -15.59 -27.91
C ASP A 192 -4.25 -14.12 -27.46
N ASP A 193 -3.10 -13.47 -27.29
CA ASP A 193 -2.99 -12.03 -27.05
C ASP A 193 -3.65 -11.24 -28.20
N ARG A 194 -3.38 -11.61 -29.46
CA ARG A 194 -3.98 -10.96 -30.63
C ARG A 194 -5.49 -11.08 -30.61
N ASN A 195 -6.01 -12.27 -30.37
CA ASN A 195 -7.45 -12.54 -30.28
C ASN A 195 -8.09 -11.78 -29.12
N LEU A 196 -7.43 -11.71 -27.97
CA LEU A 196 -7.86 -10.93 -26.80
C LEU A 196 -7.98 -9.44 -27.15
N TYR A 197 -6.93 -8.84 -27.73
CA TYR A 197 -6.94 -7.42 -28.09
C TYR A 197 -8.01 -7.10 -29.15
N GLU A 198 -8.18 -7.97 -30.15
CA GLU A 198 -9.22 -7.77 -31.17
C GLU A 198 -10.63 -7.91 -30.61
N SER A 199 -10.87 -8.91 -29.76
CA SER A 199 -12.13 -9.12 -29.07
C SER A 199 -12.46 -7.90 -28.19
N ASN A 200 -11.51 -7.48 -27.35
CA ASN A 200 -11.66 -6.31 -26.50
C ASN A 200 -11.95 -5.04 -27.32
N ALA A 201 -11.26 -4.84 -28.45
CA ALA A 201 -11.50 -3.68 -29.32
C ALA A 201 -12.91 -3.69 -29.93
N ASN A 202 -13.48 -4.87 -30.20
CA ASN A 202 -14.85 -5.00 -30.67
C ASN A 202 -15.86 -4.77 -29.53
N GLU A 203 -15.58 -5.28 -28.33
CA GLU A 203 -16.41 -5.12 -27.13
C GLU A 203 -16.54 -3.63 -26.75
N LEU A 204 -15.49 -2.82 -26.92
CA LEU A 204 -15.57 -1.37 -26.73
C LEU A 204 -16.66 -0.70 -27.59
N PHE A 205 -16.97 -1.23 -28.77
CA PHE A 205 -18.08 -0.70 -29.57
C PHE A 205 -19.44 -1.05 -28.98
N THR A 206 -19.59 -2.21 -28.36
CA THR A 206 -20.80 -2.62 -27.64
C THR A 206 -20.99 -1.72 -26.42
N ILE A 207 -19.95 -1.60 -25.59
CA ILE A 207 -19.90 -0.72 -24.42
C ILE A 207 -20.27 0.72 -24.80
N ALA A 208 -19.64 1.27 -25.85
CA ALA A 208 -19.88 2.64 -26.29
C ALA A 208 -21.33 2.89 -26.76
N LYS A 209 -21.96 1.92 -27.43
CA LYS A 209 -23.36 2.03 -27.87
C LYS A 209 -24.32 1.96 -26.71
N GLU A 210 -24.10 1.04 -25.78
CA GLU A 210 -25.04 0.79 -24.69
C GLU A 210 -24.90 1.84 -23.57
N THR A 211 -23.76 2.51 -23.44
CA THR A 211 -23.56 3.63 -22.51
C THR A 211 -24.51 4.79 -22.81
N VAL A 212 -24.80 5.05 -24.09
CA VAL A 212 -25.81 6.04 -24.55
C VAL A 212 -27.23 5.68 -24.07
N ALA A 213 -27.51 4.40 -23.83
CA ALA A 213 -28.82 3.92 -23.40
C ALA A 213 -29.03 3.96 -21.87
N GLY A 214 -28.05 4.43 -21.08
CA GLY A 214 -28.16 4.54 -19.63
C GLY A 214 -28.14 3.21 -18.87
N ASN A 215 -27.66 2.13 -19.50
CA ASN A 215 -27.68 0.79 -18.93
C ASN A 215 -26.57 0.59 -17.88
N GLU A 216 -26.92 0.02 -16.71
CA GLU A 216 -25.96 -0.17 -15.60
C GLU A 216 -24.89 -1.24 -15.88
N THR A 217 -25.15 -2.17 -16.82
CA THR A 217 -24.29 -3.33 -17.09
C THR A 217 -22.95 -2.98 -17.75
N ASN A 218 -22.84 -1.85 -18.45
CA ASN A 218 -21.71 -1.59 -19.34
C ASN A 218 -20.44 -1.17 -18.62
N MET A 219 -20.57 -0.44 -17.51
CA MET A 219 -19.41 -0.01 -16.73
C MET A 219 -18.73 -1.21 -16.08
N LYS A 220 -19.53 -2.18 -15.60
CA LYS A 220 -19.00 -3.45 -15.10
C LYS A 220 -18.22 -4.22 -16.17
N VAL A 221 -18.79 -4.40 -17.36
CA VAL A 221 -18.11 -5.07 -18.49
C VAL A 221 -16.82 -4.35 -18.88
N LEU A 222 -16.83 -3.01 -18.89
CA LEU A 222 -15.62 -2.24 -19.14
C LEU A 222 -14.57 -2.47 -18.05
N ILE A 223 -14.97 -2.46 -16.77
CA ILE A 223 -14.06 -2.73 -15.65
C ILE A 223 -13.49 -4.15 -15.74
N ASP A 224 -14.29 -5.15 -16.10
CA ASP A 224 -13.83 -6.51 -16.36
C ASP A 224 -12.76 -6.55 -17.46
N LEU A 225 -12.99 -5.85 -18.56
CA LEU A 225 -12.01 -5.71 -19.65
C LEU A 225 -10.72 -5.04 -19.17
N LEU A 226 -10.83 -3.94 -18.41
CA LEU A 226 -9.66 -3.25 -17.85
C LEU A 226 -8.88 -4.15 -16.87
N MET A 227 -9.58 -4.88 -16.01
CA MET A 227 -8.96 -5.84 -15.08
C MET A 227 -8.32 -7.00 -15.82
N SER A 228 -8.93 -7.51 -16.89
CA SER A 228 -8.35 -8.53 -17.77
C SER A 228 -7.04 -8.06 -18.42
N LEU A 229 -6.96 -6.79 -18.84
CA LEU A 229 -5.69 -6.22 -19.34
C LEU A 229 -4.64 -6.05 -18.23
N LEU A 230 -5.07 -5.72 -17.00
CA LEU A 230 -4.18 -5.59 -15.84
C LEU A 230 -3.72 -6.95 -15.29
N SER A 231 -4.48 -8.03 -15.48
CA SER A 231 -4.02 -9.37 -15.06
C SER A 231 -2.87 -9.89 -15.92
N GLN A 232 -2.76 -9.40 -17.16
CA GLN A 232 -1.64 -9.73 -18.04
C GLN A 232 -0.29 -9.31 -17.45
N PRO A 233 0.79 -10.08 -17.71
CA PRO A 233 2.13 -9.77 -17.21
C PRO A 233 2.74 -8.52 -17.87
N LYS A 234 2.21 -8.10 -19.02
CA LYS A 234 2.73 -6.97 -19.81
C LYS A 234 2.51 -5.63 -19.09
N LYS A 235 3.61 -4.99 -18.65
CA LYS A 235 3.57 -3.74 -17.88
C LYS A 235 2.96 -2.55 -18.64
N TYR A 236 3.18 -2.48 -19.95
CA TYR A 236 2.76 -1.36 -20.81
C TYR A 236 1.23 -1.20 -20.98
N HIS A 237 0.41 -2.13 -20.48
CA HIS A 237 -1.05 -1.95 -20.45
C HIS A 237 -1.49 -0.89 -19.42
N ARG A 238 -0.69 -0.70 -18.36
CA ARG A 238 -1.10 0.04 -17.16
C ARG A 238 -1.52 1.47 -17.48
N SER A 239 -0.71 2.26 -18.19
CA SER A 239 -1.02 3.69 -18.36
C SER A 239 -2.28 3.92 -19.19
N ALA A 240 -2.51 3.12 -20.24
CA ALA A 240 -3.72 3.20 -21.04
C ALA A 240 -4.97 2.77 -20.24
N VAL A 241 -4.88 1.69 -19.46
CA VAL A 241 -5.98 1.26 -18.58
C VAL A 241 -6.29 2.31 -17.53
N TYR A 242 -5.25 2.83 -16.87
CA TYR A 242 -5.40 3.83 -15.82
C TYR A 242 -5.95 5.15 -16.40
N PHE A 243 -5.51 5.55 -17.59
CA PHE A 243 -6.07 6.69 -18.31
C PHE A 243 -7.58 6.55 -18.51
N VAL A 244 -8.04 5.39 -18.98
CA VAL A 244 -9.47 5.12 -19.18
C VAL A 244 -10.21 5.16 -17.86
N PHE A 245 -9.73 4.42 -16.85
CA PHE A 245 -10.37 4.35 -15.55
C PHE A 245 -10.51 5.74 -14.90
N VAL A 246 -9.43 6.53 -14.86
CA VAL A 246 -9.41 7.87 -14.25
C VAL A 246 -10.35 8.84 -14.96
N ASN A 247 -10.40 8.82 -16.30
CA ASN A 247 -11.29 9.70 -17.06
C ASN A 247 -12.77 9.28 -16.94
N LEU A 248 -13.05 8.06 -16.50
CA LEU A 248 -14.40 7.54 -16.29
C LEU A 248 -14.86 7.52 -14.82
N LEU A 249 -14.02 7.96 -13.89
CA LEU A 249 -14.38 8.12 -12.47
C LEU A 249 -15.65 8.96 -12.21
N PRO A 250 -15.99 10.01 -12.99
CA PRO A 250 -17.26 10.72 -12.82
C PRO A 250 -18.50 9.83 -13.05
N MET A 251 -18.37 8.74 -13.80
CA MET A 251 -19.47 7.84 -14.20
C MET A 251 -19.54 6.56 -13.36
N ILE A 252 -18.49 6.26 -12.60
CA ILE A 252 -18.40 5.06 -11.77
C ILE A 252 -19.43 5.11 -10.64
N LYS A 253 -20.07 3.96 -10.37
CA LYS A 253 -21.03 3.76 -9.27
C LYS A 253 -20.44 2.87 -8.17
N SER A 254 -21.20 2.69 -7.09
CA SER A 254 -20.76 1.88 -5.95
C SER A 254 -20.63 0.38 -6.28
N ASN A 255 -21.47 -0.15 -7.16
CA ASN A 255 -21.40 -1.56 -7.57
C ASN A 255 -20.12 -1.85 -8.37
N ASP A 256 -19.70 -0.90 -9.21
CA ASP A 256 -18.48 -0.99 -10.02
C ASP A 256 -17.23 -1.09 -9.14
N ILE A 257 -17.16 -0.27 -8.09
CA ILE A 257 -16.07 -0.30 -7.13
C ILE A 257 -16.11 -1.56 -6.25
N THR A 258 -17.31 -2.02 -5.88
CA THR A 258 -17.50 -3.26 -5.13
C THR A 258 -16.93 -4.44 -5.92
N HIS A 259 -17.16 -4.48 -7.23
CA HIS A 259 -16.63 -5.51 -8.12
C HIS A 259 -15.09 -5.60 -8.12
N ILE A 260 -14.39 -4.46 -8.07
CA ILE A 260 -12.92 -4.42 -7.92
C ILE A 260 -12.49 -4.99 -6.56
N ILE A 261 -13.22 -4.66 -5.49
CA ILE A 261 -12.94 -5.18 -4.15
C ILE A 261 -13.20 -6.68 -4.08
N ASP A 262 -14.30 -7.16 -4.65
CA ASP A 262 -14.63 -8.59 -4.69
C ASP A 262 -13.51 -9.37 -5.40
N SER A 263 -12.95 -8.81 -6.48
CA SER A 263 -11.78 -9.38 -7.17
C SER A 263 -10.53 -9.43 -6.27
N LEU A 264 -10.30 -8.40 -5.44
CA LEU A 264 -9.22 -8.39 -4.44
C LEU A 264 -9.43 -9.40 -3.31
N MET A 265 -10.68 -9.79 -3.04
CA MET A 265 -11.06 -10.76 -2.02
C MET A 265 -10.92 -12.22 -2.48
N LEU A 266 -10.76 -12.49 -3.77
CA LEU A 266 -10.50 -13.84 -4.27
C LEU A 266 -9.20 -14.41 -3.70
N SER A 267 -9.15 -15.74 -3.53
CA SER A 267 -7.95 -16.48 -3.13
C SER A 267 -6.86 -16.44 -4.21
N ASP A 268 -5.66 -16.90 -3.88
CA ASP A 268 -4.56 -16.96 -4.85
C ASP A 268 -4.89 -17.96 -5.96
N ASP A 269 -5.52 -19.09 -5.62
CA ASP A 269 -5.93 -20.14 -6.57
C ASP A 269 -7.03 -19.69 -7.52
N GLU A 270 -8.06 -18.99 -7.00
CA GLU A 270 -9.14 -18.43 -7.81
C GLU A 270 -8.64 -17.40 -8.83
N LEU A 271 -7.54 -16.70 -8.53
CA LEU A 271 -6.94 -15.70 -9.42
C LEU A 271 -5.88 -16.29 -10.35
N ALA A 272 -5.25 -17.42 -9.99
CA ALA A 272 -4.26 -18.11 -10.82
C ALA A 272 -4.89 -18.95 -11.94
N GLY A 273 -6.16 -19.35 -11.80
CA GLY A 273 -6.92 -20.13 -12.79
C GLY A 273 -6.61 -21.64 -12.77
N GLU A 274 -7.55 -22.46 -13.24
CA GLU A 274 -7.53 -23.94 -13.20
C GLU A 274 -6.38 -24.62 -14.00
N GLY A 275 -5.46 -23.87 -14.60
CA GLY A 275 -4.34 -24.40 -15.39
C GLY A 275 -3.07 -24.76 -14.60
N THR A 276 -3.03 -24.55 -13.29
CA THR A 276 -1.83 -24.77 -12.46
C THR A 276 -2.06 -25.63 -11.21
N SER A 277 -3.28 -26.14 -11.01
CA SER A 277 -3.55 -27.09 -9.92
C SER A 277 -3.16 -28.50 -10.33
N SER A 278 -1.92 -28.89 -10.04
CA SER A 278 -1.63 -30.29 -9.73
C SER A 278 -1.79 -30.45 -8.22
N ASP A 279 -2.83 -31.20 -7.83
CA ASP A 279 -3.12 -31.66 -6.47
C ASP A 279 -1.85 -31.92 -5.64
N VAL A 280 -1.67 -31.16 -4.56
CA VAL A 280 -1.02 -31.70 -3.37
C VAL A 280 -1.55 -31.01 -2.13
N GLU A 281 -2.12 -31.84 -1.26
CA GLU A 281 -2.69 -31.52 0.02
C GLU A 281 -1.70 -30.83 0.97
N ASP A 282 -2.29 -29.97 1.79
CA ASP A 282 -1.82 -29.32 3.00
C ASP A 282 -0.71 -30.06 3.79
N ALA A 283 0.40 -29.37 4.04
CA ALA A 283 1.29 -29.63 5.16
C ALA A 283 2.06 -28.33 5.49
N GLU A 284 1.52 -27.57 6.43
CA GLU A 284 2.23 -26.47 7.07
C GLU A 284 3.51 -26.99 7.77
N GLU A 285 4.65 -26.37 7.47
CA GLU A 285 5.71 -26.28 8.47
C GLU A 285 6.47 -24.95 8.37
N ASP A 286 6.38 -24.24 9.48
CA ASP A 286 6.90 -22.91 9.79
C ASP A 286 8.43 -23.00 9.98
N SER A 287 9.20 -22.24 9.21
CA SER A 287 10.62 -21.99 9.53
C SER A 287 10.95 -20.52 9.33
N ALA A 288 10.63 -19.76 10.37
CA ALA A 288 11.11 -18.40 10.57
C ALA A 288 12.65 -18.34 10.51
N ASN A 289 13.17 -17.44 9.69
CA ASN A 289 14.40 -16.75 10.04
C ASN A 289 14.26 -15.26 9.72
N ASP A 290 14.34 -14.51 10.80
CA ASP A 290 14.36 -13.07 10.97
C ASP A 290 15.70 -12.53 10.48
N ASP A 291 15.69 -11.48 9.67
CA ASP A 291 16.82 -10.55 9.64
C ASP A 291 16.32 -9.12 9.38
N GLU A 292 16.64 -8.27 10.34
CA GLU A 292 16.28 -6.87 10.43
C GLU A 292 17.11 -6.04 9.44
N GLY A 293 16.46 -5.13 8.72
CA GLY A 293 17.15 -4.13 7.91
C GLY A 293 16.22 -2.95 7.60
N GLU A 294 16.30 -1.92 8.44
CA GLU A 294 15.77 -0.58 8.15
C GLU A 294 16.27 -0.10 6.78
N GLU A 295 15.40 0.44 5.92
CA GLU A 295 15.83 1.46 4.98
C GLU A 295 14.75 2.49 4.70
N ALA A 296 15.24 3.73 4.64
CA ALA A 296 14.49 4.95 4.53
C ALA A 296 14.06 5.23 3.07
N LEU A 297 12.97 5.98 2.98
CA LEU A 297 12.45 6.56 1.75
C LEU A 297 13.53 7.42 1.05
N SER A 298 14.06 6.94 -0.07
CA SER A 298 14.63 7.81 -1.11
C SER A 298 14.37 7.24 -2.49
N ASP A 299 13.56 7.99 -3.22
CA ASP A 299 13.25 7.93 -4.63
C ASP A 299 14.54 7.89 -5.48
N ASN A 300 14.77 6.80 -6.21
CA ASN A 300 15.60 6.82 -7.42
C ASN A 300 15.23 5.64 -8.32
N GLU A 301 14.58 5.96 -9.44
CA GLU A 301 14.31 5.06 -10.55
C GLU A 301 15.64 4.53 -11.13
N ASN A 302 15.94 3.26 -10.89
CA ASN A 302 16.79 2.45 -11.76
C ASN A 302 16.28 1.01 -11.70
N ASP A 303 15.37 0.71 -12.63
CA ASP A 303 14.84 -0.62 -12.94
C ASP A 303 15.99 -1.43 -13.58
N ILE A 304 16.67 -2.27 -12.79
CA ILE A 304 17.59 -3.28 -13.34
C ILE A 304 16.75 -4.48 -13.73
N GLU A 305 16.45 -4.55 -15.03
CA GLU A 305 15.99 -5.74 -15.73
C GLU A 305 16.97 -6.88 -15.47
N SER A 306 16.56 -7.89 -14.70
CA SER A 306 17.19 -9.21 -14.73
C SER A 306 16.33 -10.11 -15.62
N ASP A 307 16.60 -10.03 -16.91
CA ASP A 307 16.26 -11.06 -17.87
C ASP A 307 17.43 -12.06 -17.84
N SER A 308 17.18 -13.27 -17.33
CA SER A 308 18.21 -14.29 -17.22
C SER A 308 18.30 -15.04 -18.54
N ASP A 309 19.26 -14.63 -19.38
CA ASP A 309 19.77 -15.41 -20.50
C ASP A 309 20.27 -16.78 -20.02
N LEU A 310 19.72 -17.83 -20.63
CA LEU A 310 20.28 -19.17 -20.61
C LEU A 310 21.48 -19.22 -21.57
N ASP A 311 22.67 -19.48 -21.04
CA ASP A 311 23.59 -20.49 -21.60
C ASP A 311 24.86 -20.67 -20.75
N GLY A 312 25.14 -21.93 -20.39
CA GLY A 312 26.52 -22.43 -20.36
C GLY A 312 27.25 -22.57 -19.02
N ALA A 313 26.76 -23.42 -18.12
CA ALA A 313 27.51 -24.46 -17.40
C ALA A 313 26.66 -24.97 -16.23
N GLU A 314 26.25 -26.24 -16.27
CA GLU A 314 25.65 -26.91 -15.10
C GLU A 314 26.68 -26.98 -13.97
N GLU A 315 26.73 -25.96 -13.10
CA GLU A 315 27.24 -26.14 -11.75
C GLU A 315 26.18 -26.91 -10.97
N ILE A 316 26.43 -28.21 -10.81
CA ILE A 316 25.67 -29.07 -9.91
C ILE A 316 25.72 -28.42 -8.52
N ASP A 317 24.55 -27.97 -8.04
CA ASP A 317 24.38 -27.35 -6.73
C ASP A 317 24.99 -28.25 -5.64
N GLN A 318 26.05 -27.76 -5.00
CA GLN A 318 26.76 -28.51 -3.95
C GLN A 318 25.84 -28.80 -2.76
N ASP A 319 24.80 -28.00 -2.55
CA ASP A 319 23.83 -28.18 -1.50
C ASP A 319 22.85 -29.32 -1.85
N LEU A 320 22.51 -29.48 -3.14
CA LEU A 320 21.74 -30.62 -3.67
C LEU A 320 22.50 -31.95 -3.46
N VAL A 321 23.80 -31.95 -3.77
CA VAL A 321 24.66 -33.14 -3.57
C VAL A 321 24.79 -33.48 -2.09
N THR A 322 24.89 -32.46 -1.23
CA THR A 322 25.00 -32.65 0.22
C THR A 322 23.69 -33.19 0.81
N ARG A 323 22.52 -32.71 0.34
CA ARG A 323 21.21 -33.22 0.78
C ARG A 323 20.93 -34.63 0.27
N LEU A 324 21.28 -34.96 -0.97
CA LEU A 324 21.22 -36.33 -1.50
C LEU A 324 22.16 -37.28 -0.75
N GLN A 325 23.39 -36.85 -0.42
CA GLN A 325 24.34 -37.64 0.37
C GLN A 325 23.83 -37.89 1.80
N ASN A 326 23.20 -36.90 2.40
CA ASN A 326 22.60 -37.04 3.72
C ASN A 326 21.37 -37.97 3.69
N ALA A 327 20.56 -37.93 2.64
CA ALA A 327 19.39 -38.80 2.45
C ALA A 327 19.77 -40.26 2.14
N LEU A 328 20.88 -40.49 1.43
CA LEU A 328 21.39 -41.83 1.08
C LEU A 328 22.24 -42.49 2.20
N GLY A 329 22.57 -41.77 3.26
CA GLY A 329 23.26 -42.30 4.44
C GLY A 329 24.50 -43.17 4.12
N LYS A 330 24.62 -44.33 4.78
CA LYS A 330 25.77 -45.25 4.65
C LYS A 330 25.95 -45.85 3.24
N ALA A 331 24.92 -45.83 2.39
CA ALA A 331 24.99 -46.36 1.02
C ALA A 331 25.84 -45.49 0.08
N ALA A 332 25.93 -44.18 0.34
CA ALA A 332 26.72 -43.25 -0.48
C ALA A 332 28.25 -43.45 -0.35
N VAL A 333 28.72 -44.08 0.74
CA VAL A 333 30.15 -44.27 1.04
C VAL A 333 30.82 -45.29 0.11
N LYS A 334 30.06 -46.23 -0.48
CA LYS A 334 30.61 -47.24 -1.41
C LYS A 334 30.91 -46.72 -2.82
N ILE A 335 30.40 -45.55 -3.20
CA ILE A 335 30.58 -45.01 -4.57
C ILE A 335 31.88 -44.20 -4.70
N LYS A 336 32.42 -43.67 -3.60
CA LYS A 336 33.60 -42.79 -3.62
C LYS A 336 34.95 -43.50 -3.63
N ASP A 337 35.02 -44.80 -3.35
CA ASP A 337 36.29 -45.53 -3.34
C ASP A 337 36.47 -46.35 -4.62
N GLY A 338 36.58 -45.63 -5.74
CA GLY A 338 36.99 -46.17 -7.02
C GLY A 338 38.51 -46.14 -7.15
N THR A 339 39.22 -47.01 -6.43
CA THR A 339 40.60 -47.37 -6.76
C THR A 339 40.77 -48.88 -6.81
N THR A 340 41.19 -49.32 -7.99
CA THR A 340 41.64 -50.65 -8.40
C THR A 340 42.61 -51.27 -7.40
N ASP A 341 42.34 -52.49 -6.92
CA ASP A 341 43.21 -53.66 -7.11
C ASP A 341 42.72 -54.87 -6.27
N GLU A 342 43.23 -56.01 -6.68
CA GLU A 342 42.65 -57.35 -6.62
C GLU A 342 42.62 -58.03 -5.24
N ALA A 343 41.64 -58.94 -5.14
CA ALA A 343 41.70 -60.24 -4.48
C ALA A 343 41.23 -60.41 -3.02
N GLU A 344 40.43 -61.48 -2.91
CA GLU A 344 40.13 -62.34 -1.77
C GLU A 344 38.84 -62.13 -0.98
N GLU A 345 38.11 -63.24 -0.94
CA GLU A 345 36.79 -63.49 -0.39
C GLU A 345 36.75 -63.26 1.13
N GLY A 346 35.71 -62.56 1.57
CA GLY A 346 35.31 -62.48 2.95
C GLY A 346 33.81 -62.17 3.01
N GLU A 347 33.00 -63.23 3.07
CA GLU A 347 31.59 -63.14 3.44
C GLU A 347 31.44 -62.25 4.69
N SER A 348 30.79 -61.09 4.53
CA SER A 348 30.27 -60.32 5.65
C SER A 348 28.85 -59.87 5.30
N ASP A 349 27.90 -60.62 5.85
CA ASP A 349 26.59 -60.19 6.32
C ASP A 349 26.00 -58.94 5.63
N ILE A 350 25.33 -59.15 4.49
CA ILE A 350 24.20 -58.31 4.11
C ILE A 350 23.00 -58.85 4.90
N SER A 351 23.02 -58.63 6.22
CA SER A 351 21.85 -58.80 7.07
C SER A 351 21.13 -57.48 7.21
N GLU A 352 19.89 -57.48 6.70
CA GLU A 352 18.75 -56.71 7.17
C GLU A 352 18.92 -55.19 7.16
N VAL A 353 18.84 -54.58 5.96
CA VAL A 353 18.09 -53.32 5.88
C VAL A 353 16.63 -53.73 6.03
N ASP A 354 16.03 -53.38 7.16
CA ASP A 354 14.63 -53.67 7.46
C ASP A 354 13.74 -53.03 6.37
N ASP A 355 12.61 -53.67 6.01
CA ASP A 355 11.69 -53.13 5.00
C ASP A 355 11.23 -51.71 5.40
N ASP A 356 11.08 -51.46 6.70
CA ASP A 356 10.76 -50.14 7.28
C ASP A 356 11.88 -49.09 7.03
N GLU A 357 13.15 -49.50 7.02
CA GLU A 357 14.28 -48.61 6.72
C GLU A 357 14.36 -48.31 5.21
N MET A 358 13.96 -49.27 4.36
CA MET A 358 13.86 -49.09 2.92
C MET A 358 12.70 -48.17 2.53
N PHE A 359 11.54 -48.27 3.19
CA PHE A 359 10.44 -47.31 3.04
C PHE A 359 10.81 -45.92 3.56
N ALA A 360 11.52 -45.82 4.69
CA ALA A 360 11.98 -44.54 5.23
C ALA A 360 12.96 -43.83 4.28
N MET A 361 13.84 -44.57 3.59
CA MET A 361 14.73 -44.00 2.57
C MET A 361 13.96 -43.53 1.34
N ASP A 362 12.95 -44.27 0.88
CA ASP A 362 12.13 -43.89 -0.28
C ASP A 362 11.23 -42.66 0.04
N GLU A 363 10.72 -42.57 1.28
CA GLU A 363 9.99 -41.39 1.79
C GLU A 363 10.91 -40.16 1.84
N GLN A 364 12.16 -40.30 2.33
CA GLN A 364 13.12 -39.19 2.39
C GLN A 364 13.62 -38.76 1.01
N LEU A 365 13.82 -39.70 0.08
CA LEU A 365 14.12 -39.41 -1.31
C LEU A 365 12.92 -38.73 -1.99
N SER A 366 11.70 -39.20 -1.75
CA SER A 366 10.45 -38.58 -2.22
C SER A 366 10.29 -37.16 -1.68
N VAL A 367 10.60 -36.90 -0.40
CA VAL A 367 10.61 -35.55 0.19
C VAL A 367 11.68 -34.66 -0.46
N ALA A 368 12.88 -35.19 -0.71
CA ALA A 368 13.93 -34.46 -1.41
C ALA A 368 13.54 -34.13 -2.87
N PHE A 369 12.90 -35.06 -3.59
CA PHE A 369 12.40 -34.86 -4.95
C PHE A 369 11.15 -33.95 -5.00
N LYS A 370 10.25 -34.03 -4.02
CA LYS A 370 9.10 -33.11 -3.86
C LYS A 370 9.55 -31.70 -3.52
N ALA A 371 10.63 -31.55 -2.75
CA ALA A 371 11.25 -30.24 -2.49
C ALA A 371 11.88 -29.60 -3.76
N ILE A 372 12.09 -30.40 -4.82
CA ILE A 372 12.57 -30.01 -6.16
C ILE A 372 11.42 -29.94 -7.18
N GLY A 373 10.19 -30.38 -6.82
CA GLY A 373 8.96 -30.19 -7.61
C GLY A 373 8.71 -28.70 -7.92
N PRO A 374 7.76 -28.34 -8.81
CA PRO A 374 7.72 -27.07 -9.55
C PRO A 374 7.43 -25.83 -8.67
N LYS A 375 8.38 -25.48 -7.79
CA LYS A 375 8.40 -24.29 -6.94
C LYS A 375 8.56 -23.02 -7.77
N LYS A 376 9.10 -23.14 -8.99
CA LYS A 376 9.27 -22.01 -9.91
C LYS A 376 7.91 -21.56 -10.46
N ASP A 377 7.05 -22.49 -10.88
CA ASP A 377 5.77 -22.17 -11.50
C ASP A 377 4.75 -21.65 -10.47
N SER A 378 4.71 -22.24 -9.27
CA SER A 378 3.89 -21.74 -8.16
C SER A 378 4.34 -20.35 -7.66
N ARG A 379 5.65 -20.08 -7.63
CA ARG A 379 6.19 -18.77 -7.27
C ARG A 379 5.86 -17.70 -8.33
N ILE A 380 5.98 -18.04 -9.62
CA ILE A 380 5.64 -17.14 -10.73
C ILE A 380 4.14 -16.84 -10.73
N ALA A 381 3.29 -17.85 -10.51
CA ALA A 381 1.84 -17.66 -10.37
C ALA A 381 1.52 -16.73 -9.19
N THR A 382 2.13 -16.96 -8.03
CA THR A 382 1.94 -16.11 -6.84
C THR A 382 2.38 -14.66 -7.10
N GLN A 383 3.53 -14.46 -7.73
CA GLN A 383 4.02 -13.12 -8.11
C GLN A 383 3.09 -12.42 -9.10
N THR A 384 2.54 -13.16 -10.06
CA THR A 384 1.59 -12.63 -11.05
C THR A 384 0.28 -12.19 -10.38
N VAL A 385 -0.27 -13.01 -9.49
CA VAL A 385 -1.45 -12.67 -8.70
C VAL A 385 -1.20 -11.45 -7.80
N GLN A 386 -0.03 -11.38 -7.14
CA GLN A 386 0.34 -10.22 -6.31
C GLN A 386 0.51 -8.93 -7.14
N ALA A 387 1.12 -9.03 -8.32
CA ALA A 387 1.23 -7.91 -9.25
C ALA A 387 -0.15 -7.44 -9.73
N PHE A 388 -1.07 -8.36 -10.01
CA PHE A 388 -2.45 -8.03 -10.37
C PHE A 388 -3.18 -7.32 -9.23
N ARG A 389 -3.15 -7.86 -8.00
CA ARG A 389 -3.76 -7.20 -6.82
C ARG A 389 -3.18 -5.81 -6.57
N SER A 390 -1.88 -5.64 -6.79
CA SER A 390 -1.24 -4.32 -6.70
C SER A 390 -1.82 -3.32 -7.70
N LYS A 391 -2.03 -3.74 -8.96
CA LYS A 391 -2.66 -2.89 -9.98
C LYS A 391 -4.12 -2.58 -9.66
N LEU A 392 -4.87 -3.53 -9.07
CA LEU A 392 -6.24 -3.28 -8.60
C LEU A 392 -6.28 -2.29 -7.42
N ALA A 393 -5.31 -2.37 -6.50
CA ALA A 393 -5.16 -1.40 -5.42
C ALA A 393 -4.89 0.01 -5.95
N ASP A 394 -4.14 0.16 -7.06
CA ASP A 394 -3.95 1.44 -7.74
C ASP A 394 -5.29 2.04 -8.23
N LEU A 395 -6.21 1.22 -8.76
CA LEU A 395 -7.55 1.69 -9.15
C LEU A 395 -8.33 2.23 -7.96
N LEU A 396 -8.24 1.57 -6.80
CA LEU A 396 -8.85 2.06 -5.55
C LEU A 396 -8.17 3.35 -5.06
N LEU A 397 -6.84 3.44 -5.18
CA LEU A 397 -6.08 4.66 -4.87
C LEU A 397 -6.54 5.83 -5.75
N PHE A 398 -6.74 5.61 -7.05
CA PHE A 398 -7.25 6.64 -7.97
C PHE A 398 -8.67 7.07 -7.60
N THR A 399 -9.52 6.11 -7.23
CA THR A 399 -10.89 6.39 -6.75
C THR A 399 -10.88 7.29 -5.52
N LEU A 400 -9.98 7.05 -4.56
CA LEU A 400 -9.85 7.89 -3.37
C LEU A 400 -9.22 9.26 -3.66
N SER A 401 -8.26 9.31 -4.60
CA SER A 401 -7.46 10.50 -4.89
C SER A 401 -8.12 11.45 -5.90
N SER A 402 -9.10 11.00 -6.67
CA SER A 402 -9.77 11.84 -7.67
C SER A 402 -10.75 12.83 -7.06
N GLN A 403 -10.71 14.07 -7.53
CA GLN A 403 -11.68 15.10 -7.13
C GLN A 403 -13.04 14.89 -7.80
N GLU A 404 -13.06 14.17 -8.92
CA GLU A 404 -14.26 13.87 -9.69
C GLU A 404 -15.09 12.72 -9.08
N THR A 405 -14.47 11.91 -8.21
CA THR A 405 -15.19 10.81 -7.54
C THR A 405 -16.08 11.35 -6.42
N SER A 406 -17.36 11.02 -6.48
CA SER A 406 -18.34 11.40 -5.45
C SER A 406 -17.89 10.98 -4.03
N PRO A 407 -18.04 11.85 -3.02
CA PRO A 407 -17.73 11.50 -1.63
C PRO A 407 -18.46 10.25 -1.13
N GLU A 408 -19.69 10.00 -1.61
CA GLU A 408 -20.47 8.81 -1.24
C GLU A 408 -19.78 7.52 -1.68
N ILE A 409 -19.20 7.51 -2.89
CA ILE A 409 -18.46 6.36 -3.42
C ILE A 409 -17.19 6.13 -2.61
N LYS A 410 -16.45 7.20 -2.29
CA LYS A 410 -15.25 7.11 -1.45
C LYS A 410 -15.58 6.52 -0.08
N LEU A 411 -16.66 6.95 0.57
CA LEU A 411 -17.06 6.42 1.87
C LEU A 411 -17.61 5.00 1.82
N ASN A 412 -18.17 4.56 0.68
CA ASN A 412 -18.61 3.18 0.49
C ASN A 412 -17.44 2.19 0.51
N LEU A 413 -16.20 2.63 0.25
CA LEU A 413 -14.99 1.80 0.32
C LEU A 413 -14.57 1.42 1.74
N MET A 414 -14.95 2.20 2.75
CA MET A 414 -14.39 2.09 4.11
C MET A 414 -14.60 0.70 4.71
N ILE A 415 -15.83 0.21 4.65
CA ILE A 415 -16.21 -1.08 5.25
C ILE A 415 -15.62 -2.26 4.47
N PRO A 416 -15.77 -2.32 3.12
CA PRO A 416 -15.13 -3.36 2.33
C PRO A 416 -13.60 -3.42 2.47
N LEU A 417 -12.90 -2.28 2.57
CA LEU A 417 -11.44 -2.27 2.76
C LEU A 417 -11.01 -2.80 4.13
N ILE A 418 -11.78 -2.55 5.20
CA ILE A 418 -11.52 -3.17 6.51
C ILE A 418 -11.70 -4.68 6.43
N ARG A 419 -12.75 -5.15 5.75
CA ARG A 419 -12.96 -6.58 5.50
C ARG A 419 -11.79 -7.17 4.71
N LEU A 420 -11.31 -6.46 3.70
CA LEU A 420 -10.19 -6.90 2.86
C LEU A 420 -8.93 -7.05 3.70
N ALA A 421 -8.63 -6.07 4.55
CA ALA A 421 -7.50 -6.13 5.47
C ALA A 421 -7.61 -7.32 6.43
N LYS A 422 -8.80 -7.60 6.97
CA LYS A 422 -9.05 -8.77 7.83
C LYS A 422 -8.84 -10.08 7.09
N VAL A 423 -9.32 -10.20 5.85
CA VAL A 423 -9.14 -11.38 5.01
C VAL A 423 -7.66 -11.60 4.69
N GLN A 424 -6.95 -10.54 4.31
CA GLN A 424 -5.50 -10.59 4.04
C GLN A 424 -4.70 -11.01 5.27
N LEU A 425 -5.00 -10.45 6.45
CA LEU A 425 -4.37 -10.84 7.72
C LEU A 425 -4.63 -12.29 8.11
N LYS A 426 -5.75 -12.88 7.68
CA LYS A 426 -6.05 -14.30 7.94
C LYS A 426 -5.36 -15.25 6.98
N ARG A 427 -5.10 -14.81 5.74
CA ARG A 427 -4.59 -15.65 4.64
C ARG A 427 -3.07 -15.74 4.61
N SER A 428 -2.35 -14.78 5.19
CA SER A 428 -0.89 -14.79 5.17
C SER A 428 -0.31 -14.07 6.38
N SER A 429 0.77 -14.61 6.94
CA SER A 429 1.65 -13.92 7.88
C SER A 429 2.42 -12.75 7.23
N ASP A 430 2.44 -12.69 5.89
CA ASP A 430 3.07 -11.63 5.11
C ASP A 430 2.37 -10.27 5.30
N ALA A 431 2.98 -9.45 6.17
CA ALA A 431 2.53 -8.10 6.50
C ALA A 431 2.52 -7.15 5.29
N SER A 432 3.22 -7.45 4.20
CA SER A 432 3.28 -6.59 3.03
C SER A 432 1.95 -6.52 2.28
N ARG A 433 1.16 -7.61 2.27
CA ARG A 433 -0.13 -7.69 1.56
C ARG A 433 -1.18 -6.76 2.18
N VAL A 434 -1.26 -6.74 3.51
CA VAL A 434 -2.21 -5.87 4.23
C VAL A 434 -1.77 -4.41 4.23
N LYS A 435 -0.47 -4.12 4.10
CA LYS A 435 0.10 -2.77 4.15
C LYS A 435 -0.58 -1.82 3.16
N LYS A 436 -0.73 -2.21 1.89
CA LYS A 436 -1.39 -1.39 0.86
C LYS A 436 -2.86 -1.10 1.20
N THR A 437 -3.58 -2.08 1.74
CA THR A 437 -4.97 -1.90 2.17
C THR A 437 -5.08 -0.94 3.35
N ILE A 438 -4.14 -1.02 4.31
CA ILE A 438 -4.05 -0.08 5.44
C ILE A 438 -3.73 1.33 4.93
N GLU A 439 -2.79 1.49 3.98
CA GLU A 439 -2.48 2.78 3.36
C GLU A 439 -3.71 3.41 2.70
N LEU A 440 -4.54 2.62 1.99
CA LEU A 440 -5.82 3.11 1.44
C LEU A 440 -6.77 3.59 2.54
N LEU A 441 -6.89 2.84 3.65
CA LEU A 441 -7.71 3.24 4.81
C LEU A 441 -7.16 4.50 5.50
N GLU A 442 -5.84 4.66 5.57
CA GLU A 442 -5.19 5.85 6.12
C GLU A 442 -5.46 7.08 5.25
N ILE A 443 -5.39 6.94 3.93
CA ILE A 443 -5.78 7.98 2.98
C ILE A 443 -7.25 8.38 3.21
N MET A 444 -8.13 7.40 3.39
CA MET A 444 -9.54 7.66 3.71
C MET A 444 -9.74 8.47 4.99
N ALA A 445 -8.99 8.15 6.05
CA ALA A 445 -9.05 8.86 7.34
C ALA A 445 -8.61 10.33 7.27
N HIS A 446 -7.97 10.75 6.17
CA HIS A 446 -7.44 12.09 5.96
C HIS A 446 -8.04 12.81 4.74
N LEU A 447 -9.11 12.26 4.15
CA LEU A 447 -9.80 12.91 3.03
C LEU A 447 -10.28 14.31 3.41
N LYS A 448 -10.03 15.26 2.51
CA LYS A 448 -10.43 16.67 2.67
C LYS A 448 -11.69 16.95 1.86
N LYS A 449 -12.44 17.99 2.27
CA LYS A 449 -13.62 18.50 1.55
C LYS A 449 -14.73 17.46 1.32
N VAL A 450 -14.83 16.48 2.21
CA VAL A 450 -15.92 15.51 2.22
C VAL A 450 -17.08 16.09 3.01
N SER A 451 -18.27 16.15 2.40
CA SER A 451 -19.51 16.53 3.07
C SER A 451 -20.57 15.49 2.75
N VAL A 452 -21.23 14.96 3.79
CA VAL A 452 -22.28 13.95 3.66
C VAL A 452 -23.41 14.20 4.65
N PRO A 453 -24.63 13.72 4.35
CA PRO A 453 -25.75 13.85 5.30
C PRO A 453 -25.48 13.12 6.61
N GLU A 454 -25.96 13.68 7.73
CA GLU A 454 -25.87 13.06 9.05
C GLU A 454 -26.30 11.59 9.07
N LYS A 455 -27.41 11.26 8.39
CA LYS A 455 -27.93 9.89 8.27
C LYS A 455 -26.88 8.90 7.76
N ARG A 456 -25.97 9.35 6.90
CA ARG A 456 -24.89 8.52 6.37
C ARG A 456 -23.87 8.17 7.46
N ILE A 457 -23.49 9.14 8.29
CA ILE A 457 -22.59 8.96 9.43
C ILE A 457 -23.21 7.98 10.43
N LEU A 458 -24.49 8.20 10.77
CA LEU A 458 -25.24 7.34 11.70
C LEU A 458 -25.39 5.89 11.21
N LYS A 459 -25.31 5.65 9.90
CA LYS A 459 -25.30 4.30 9.32
C LYS A 459 -23.88 3.71 9.26
N LEU A 460 -22.89 4.51 8.90
CA LEU A 460 -21.51 4.05 8.66
C LEU A 460 -20.76 3.73 9.95
N PHE A 461 -20.90 4.55 10.99
CA PHE A 461 -20.13 4.36 12.22
C PHE A 461 -20.48 3.05 12.96
N PRO A 462 -21.76 2.65 13.12
CA PRO A 462 -22.08 1.32 13.67
C PRO A 462 -21.50 0.16 12.84
N ASN A 463 -21.48 0.28 11.51
CA ASN A 463 -20.86 -0.73 10.66
C ASN A 463 -19.33 -0.78 10.86
N LEU A 464 -18.69 0.38 11.03
CA LEU A 464 -17.26 0.46 11.35
C LEU A 464 -16.95 -0.27 12.66
N VAL A 465 -17.77 -0.03 13.70
CA VAL A 465 -17.64 -0.68 15.00
C VAL A 465 -17.83 -2.20 14.85
N ALA A 466 -18.86 -2.65 14.16
CA ALA A 466 -19.10 -4.08 13.93
C ALA A 466 -17.91 -4.76 13.22
N GLU A 467 -17.33 -4.11 12.22
CA GLU A 467 -16.18 -4.65 11.49
C GLU A 467 -14.87 -4.62 12.28
N SER A 468 -14.74 -3.72 13.25
CA SER A 468 -13.57 -3.66 14.14
C SER A 468 -13.47 -4.84 15.11
N ILE A 469 -14.58 -5.55 15.35
CA ILE A 469 -14.61 -6.68 16.28
C ILE A 469 -13.67 -7.79 15.76
N GLY A 470 -12.82 -8.27 16.67
CA GLY A 470 -11.84 -9.33 16.40
C GLY A 470 -10.58 -8.86 15.68
N VAL A 471 -10.37 -7.55 15.52
CA VAL A 471 -9.11 -7.01 14.98
C VAL A 471 -8.05 -6.97 16.08
N SER A 472 -7.00 -7.79 15.93
CA SER A 472 -5.85 -7.83 16.83
C SER A 472 -4.64 -7.05 16.29
N ASN A 473 -4.56 -6.84 14.99
CA ASN A 473 -3.44 -6.14 14.35
C ASN A 473 -3.40 -4.67 14.79
N PRO A 474 -2.29 -4.19 15.41
CA PRO A 474 -2.20 -2.82 15.92
C PRO A 474 -2.35 -1.74 14.86
N SER A 475 -1.75 -1.93 13.68
CA SER A 475 -1.81 -0.96 12.58
C SER A 475 -3.25 -0.80 12.06
N LEU A 476 -3.97 -1.92 11.90
CA LEU A 476 -5.38 -1.90 11.52
C LEU A 476 -6.28 -1.27 12.60
N ASN A 477 -6.01 -1.53 13.88
CA ASN A 477 -6.73 -0.88 15.00
C ASN A 477 -6.54 0.65 15.00
N SER A 478 -5.30 1.10 14.82
CA SER A 478 -4.96 2.53 14.76
C SER A 478 -5.66 3.26 13.60
N VAL A 479 -5.68 2.66 12.40
CA VAL A 479 -6.38 3.27 11.26
C VAL A 479 -7.89 3.25 11.44
N ILE A 480 -8.47 2.20 12.03
CA ILE A 480 -9.91 2.14 12.37
C ILE A 480 -10.28 3.26 13.37
N ALA A 481 -9.46 3.50 14.40
CA ALA A 481 -9.66 4.61 15.33
C ALA A 481 -9.57 5.98 14.62
N SER A 482 -8.63 6.12 13.67
CA SER A 482 -8.50 7.30 12.82
C SER A 482 -9.73 7.53 11.94
N LEU A 483 -10.29 6.45 11.37
CA LEU A 483 -11.54 6.47 10.59
C LEU A 483 -12.74 6.85 11.46
N ALA A 484 -12.85 6.34 12.68
CA ALA A 484 -13.91 6.74 13.62
C ALA A 484 -13.86 8.25 13.90
N SER A 485 -12.67 8.78 14.15
CA SER A 485 -12.48 10.22 14.31
C SER A 485 -12.85 10.99 13.04
N PHE A 486 -12.43 10.49 11.87
CA PHE A 486 -12.78 11.09 10.59
C PHE A 486 -14.30 11.15 10.39
N LEU A 487 -15.03 10.06 10.62
CA LEU A 487 -16.49 10.02 10.54
C LEU A 487 -17.16 11.01 11.50
N PHE A 488 -16.66 11.12 12.73
CA PHE A 488 -17.16 12.13 13.68
C PHE A 488 -16.96 13.54 13.13
N SER A 489 -15.80 13.81 12.51
CA SER A 489 -15.48 15.11 11.93
C SER A 489 -16.40 15.53 10.79
N LEU A 490 -16.93 14.56 10.02
CA LEU A 490 -17.92 14.82 8.97
C LEU A 490 -19.26 15.30 9.54
N GLY A 491 -19.53 15.01 10.81
CA GLY A 491 -20.73 15.44 11.52
C GLY A 491 -20.58 16.76 12.26
N LEU A 492 -19.40 17.41 12.19
CA LEU A 492 -19.15 18.70 12.79
C LEU A 492 -19.55 19.83 11.85
N SER A 493 -20.36 20.77 12.36
CA SER A 493 -20.62 22.06 11.73
C SER A 493 -20.13 23.15 12.67
N GLU A 494 -19.18 23.99 12.21
CA GLU A 494 -18.56 25.05 13.03
C GLU A 494 -17.99 24.56 14.38
N GLY A 495 -17.53 23.31 14.43
CA GLY A 495 -16.98 22.68 15.63
C GLY A 495 -18.03 22.06 16.58
N VAL A 496 -19.31 22.04 16.19
CA VAL A 496 -20.41 21.45 16.96
C VAL A 496 -20.97 20.23 16.22
N ALA A 497 -21.11 19.11 16.92
CA ALA A 497 -21.82 17.93 16.42
C ALA A 497 -23.30 17.98 16.83
N SER A 498 -24.18 17.44 15.99
CA SER A 498 -25.57 17.21 16.41
C SER A 498 -25.64 16.20 17.55
N GLU A 499 -26.72 16.28 18.33
CA GLU A 499 -26.88 15.41 19.51
C GLU A 499 -26.99 13.94 19.13
N ASN A 500 -27.56 13.60 17.97
CA ASN A 500 -27.62 12.23 17.48
C ASN A 500 -26.23 11.69 17.13
N VAL A 501 -25.40 12.47 16.42
CA VAL A 501 -24.03 12.07 16.08
C VAL A 501 -23.24 11.88 17.37
N LYS A 502 -23.26 12.87 18.26
CA LYS A 502 -22.57 12.80 19.55
C LYS A 502 -22.99 11.57 20.35
N LYS A 503 -24.29 11.35 20.50
CA LYS A 503 -24.85 10.20 21.22
C LYS A 503 -24.39 8.87 20.63
N THR A 504 -24.37 8.72 19.30
CA THR A 504 -23.95 7.46 18.66
C THR A 504 -22.51 7.10 19.02
N PHE A 505 -21.60 8.08 19.08
CA PHE A 505 -20.21 7.86 19.50
C PHE A 505 -20.09 7.61 21.01
N LEU A 506 -20.88 8.31 21.83
CA LEU A 506 -20.93 8.09 23.28
C LEU A 506 -21.50 6.72 23.65
N ASP A 507 -22.47 6.21 22.90
CA ASP A 507 -23.04 4.89 23.12
C ASP A 507 -21.97 3.80 22.97
N VAL A 508 -21.07 3.92 21.98
CA VAL A 508 -19.91 3.03 21.80
C VAL A 508 -18.93 3.16 22.96
N PHE A 509 -18.67 4.39 23.43
CA PHE A 509 -17.86 4.60 24.63
C PHE A 509 -18.48 3.93 25.86
N GLN A 510 -19.79 4.05 26.07
CA GLN A 510 -20.49 3.43 27.21
C GLN A 510 -20.52 1.90 27.12
N GLN A 511 -20.69 1.34 25.92
CA GLN A 511 -20.53 -0.09 25.68
C GLN A 511 -19.10 -0.53 26.02
N PHE A 512 -18.08 0.21 25.58
CA PHE A 512 -16.69 -0.06 25.96
C PHE A 512 -16.50 -0.08 27.48
N MET A 513 -17.09 0.89 28.21
CA MET A 513 -17.00 0.95 29.67
C MET A 513 -17.60 -0.28 30.36
N SER A 514 -18.75 -0.76 29.88
CA SER A 514 -19.57 -1.80 30.52
C SER A 514 -19.36 -3.23 30.02
N GLN A 515 -18.80 -3.44 28.82
CA GLN A 515 -18.67 -4.76 28.18
C GLN A 515 -17.89 -5.78 29.03
N GLU A 516 -18.21 -7.07 28.95
CA GLU A 516 -17.45 -8.12 29.66
C GLU A 516 -16.45 -8.84 28.75
N ASP A 517 -16.85 -9.02 27.50
CA ASP A 517 -16.15 -9.75 26.43
C ASP A 517 -14.90 -9.04 25.90
N GLY A 518 -14.83 -7.71 26.00
CA GLY A 518 -13.72 -6.91 25.48
C GLY A 518 -13.75 -6.75 23.96
N THR A 519 -14.92 -6.81 23.33
CA THR A 519 -15.10 -6.72 21.87
C THR A 519 -14.73 -5.35 21.29
N ILE A 520 -15.01 -4.26 21.99
CA ILE A 520 -14.68 -2.89 21.59
C ILE A 520 -13.31 -2.51 22.17
N GLY A 521 -12.36 -2.17 21.30
CA GLY A 521 -11.05 -1.66 21.68
C GLY A 521 -11.09 -0.22 22.22
N SER A 522 -10.17 0.14 23.12
CA SER A 522 -10.14 1.48 23.72
C SER A 522 -9.83 2.58 22.70
N GLU A 523 -8.94 2.30 21.74
CA GLU A 523 -8.53 3.25 20.72
C GLU A 523 -9.75 3.71 19.92
N LEU A 524 -10.56 2.77 19.43
CA LEU A 524 -11.83 3.06 18.76
C LEU A 524 -12.79 3.84 19.67
N ALA A 525 -13.00 3.37 20.90
CA ALA A 525 -13.99 3.96 21.81
C ALA A 525 -13.67 5.41 22.22
N THR A 526 -12.39 5.77 22.27
CA THR A 526 -11.91 7.07 22.74
C THR A 526 -11.51 8.03 21.61
N ALA A 527 -11.33 7.52 20.38
CA ALA A 527 -10.74 8.26 19.26
C ALA A 527 -11.39 9.64 19.02
N ALA A 528 -12.71 9.67 18.85
CA ALA A 528 -13.44 10.90 18.56
C ALA A 528 -13.35 11.92 19.70
N ILE A 529 -13.41 11.45 20.96
CA ILE A 529 -13.34 12.31 22.15
C ILE A 529 -11.94 12.93 22.28
N LEU A 530 -10.89 12.14 22.07
CA LEU A 530 -9.51 12.61 22.15
C LEU A 530 -9.14 13.55 21.00
N LYS A 531 -9.65 13.30 19.78
CA LYS A 531 -9.34 14.12 18.60
C LYS A 531 -10.20 15.39 18.50
N TYR A 532 -11.44 15.36 18.99
CA TYR A 532 -12.38 16.50 18.96
C TYR A 532 -12.95 16.85 20.35
N PRO A 533 -12.10 17.10 21.37
CA PRO A 533 -12.54 17.25 22.76
C PRO A 533 -13.53 18.41 22.99
N ALA A 534 -13.47 19.46 22.18
CA ALA A 534 -14.39 20.60 22.27
C ALA A 534 -15.86 20.21 22.05
N ALA A 535 -16.13 19.22 21.20
CA ALA A 535 -17.49 18.75 20.92
C ALA A 535 -18.11 17.95 22.08
N PHE A 536 -17.31 17.54 23.07
CA PHE A 536 -17.72 16.67 24.17
C PHE A 536 -17.66 17.35 25.54
N VAL A 537 -17.42 18.66 25.64
CA VAL A 537 -17.32 19.35 26.95
C VAL A 537 -18.58 19.17 27.81
N SER A 538 -19.77 19.10 27.19
CA SER A 538 -21.04 18.80 27.88
C SER A 538 -21.02 17.45 28.60
N GLU A 539 -20.22 16.49 28.12
CA GLU A 539 -20.15 15.12 28.60
C GLU A 539 -19.10 14.91 29.69
N LEU A 540 -18.42 15.97 30.11
CA LEU A 540 -17.43 15.90 31.19
C LEU A 540 -17.97 15.22 32.47
N PRO A 541 -19.21 15.48 32.94
CA PRO A 541 -19.78 14.74 34.07
C PRO A 541 -19.88 13.24 33.81
N THR A 542 -20.36 12.84 32.64
CA THR A 542 -20.55 11.44 32.21
C THR A 542 -19.22 10.67 32.16
N LEU A 543 -18.18 11.30 31.62
CA LEU A 543 -16.83 10.71 31.57
C LEU A 543 -16.25 10.51 32.97
N LEU A 544 -16.48 11.46 33.89
CA LEU A 544 -15.97 11.37 35.25
C LEU A 544 -16.74 10.37 36.10
N GLU A 545 -18.06 10.26 35.92
CA GLU A 545 -18.84 9.15 36.48
C GLU A 545 -18.28 7.79 36.04
N SER A 546 -17.95 7.66 34.75
CA SER A 546 -17.36 6.46 34.19
C SER A 546 -15.96 6.18 34.76
N ALA A 547 -15.13 7.23 34.95
CA ALA A 547 -13.78 7.11 35.51
C ALA A 547 -13.78 6.69 36.99
N PHE A 548 -14.72 7.21 37.79
CA PHE A 548 -14.80 6.94 39.23
C PHE A 548 -15.77 5.81 39.60
N ASN A 549 -16.41 5.15 38.63
CA ASN A 549 -17.22 3.98 38.88
C ASN A 549 -16.34 2.77 39.27
N GLY A 550 -16.45 2.32 40.53
CA GLY A 550 -15.68 1.20 41.07
C GLY A 550 -15.99 -0.16 40.44
N THR A 551 -17.13 -0.32 39.75
CA THR A 551 -17.49 -1.59 39.09
C THR A 551 -16.76 -1.79 37.76
N TYR A 552 -16.27 -0.72 37.15
CA TYR A 552 -15.56 -0.80 35.89
C TYR A 552 -14.10 -1.20 36.07
N ARG A 553 -13.57 -1.96 35.10
CA ARG A 553 -12.16 -2.36 35.07
C ARG A 553 -11.24 -1.14 35.11
N ILE A 554 -10.16 -1.21 35.88
CA ILE A 554 -9.25 -0.08 36.12
C ILE A 554 -8.69 0.55 34.84
N TYR A 555 -8.41 -0.28 33.83
CA TYR A 555 -7.93 0.19 32.53
C TYR A 555 -8.95 1.12 31.85
N ARG A 556 -10.23 0.76 31.81
CA ARG A 556 -11.28 1.58 31.19
C ARG A 556 -11.53 2.87 31.97
N ARG A 557 -11.48 2.79 33.29
CA ARG A 557 -11.52 3.96 34.17
C ARG A 557 -10.36 4.92 33.87
N THR A 558 -9.18 4.37 33.55
CA THR A 558 -8.00 5.14 33.13
C THR A 558 -8.26 5.83 31.78
N GLU A 559 -8.84 5.14 30.81
CA GLU A 559 -9.22 5.75 29.52
C GLU A 559 -10.26 6.87 29.70
N ALA A 560 -11.26 6.66 30.57
CA ALA A 560 -12.28 7.66 30.86
C ALA A 560 -11.71 8.94 31.51
N ILE A 561 -10.79 8.82 32.47
CA ILE A 561 -10.15 9.99 33.10
C ILE A 561 -9.21 10.70 32.11
N MET A 562 -8.57 9.97 31.19
CA MET A 562 -7.75 10.56 30.13
C MET A 562 -8.60 11.35 29.12
N CYS A 563 -9.77 10.81 28.74
CA CYS A 563 -10.75 11.55 27.95
C CYS A 563 -11.20 12.83 28.67
N ALA A 564 -11.58 12.73 29.94
CA ALA A 564 -11.96 13.90 30.75
C ALA A 564 -10.83 14.95 30.83
N ALA A 565 -9.57 14.52 30.96
CA ALA A 565 -8.42 15.42 30.95
C ALA A 565 -8.24 16.14 29.60
N ALA A 566 -8.50 15.47 28.48
CA ALA A 566 -8.42 16.07 27.13
C ALA A 566 -9.44 17.22 26.94
N LEU A 567 -10.66 17.05 27.47
CA LEU A 567 -11.70 18.09 27.48
C LEU A 567 -11.27 19.34 28.27
N CYS A 568 -10.42 19.18 29.29
CA CYS A 568 -9.93 20.27 30.12
C CYS A 568 -8.68 20.96 29.56
N HIS A 569 -8.24 20.62 28.34
CA HIS A 569 -7.10 21.28 27.73
C HIS A 569 -7.37 22.79 27.52
N LYS A 570 -6.33 23.62 27.73
CA LYS A 570 -6.43 25.09 27.70
C LYS A 570 -7.15 25.67 26.49
N GLN A 571 -6.93 25.11 25.30
CA GLN A 571 -7.57 25.64 24.08
C GLN A 571 -9.06 25.31 24.02
N VAL A 572 -9.48 24.17 24.59
CA VAL A 572 -10.88 23.72 24.62
C VAL A 572 -11.67 24.55 25.64
N MET A 573 -11.09 24.76 26.83
CA MET A 573 -11.73 25.49 27.92
C MET A 573 -11.82 27.00 27.69
N LYS A 574 -11.11 27.56 26.70
CA LYS A 574 -11.31 28.96 26.28
C LYS A 574 -12.64 29.16 25.55
N SER A 575 -13.14 28.13 24.88
CA SER A 575 -14.36 28.18 24.06
C SER A 575 -15.60 27.64 24.77
N ALA A 576 -15.46 27.07 25.97
CA ALA A 576 -16.55 26.43 26.70
C ALA A 576 -16.48 26.75 28.20
N SER A 577 -17.64 26.91 28.84
CA SER A 577 -17.75 27.09 30.30
C SER A 577 -18.22 25.80 30.97
N VAL A 578 -17.83 25.60 32.23
CA VAL A 578 -18.27 24.45 33.03
C VAL A 578 -19.25 24.92 34.09
N GLU A 579 -20.38 24.24 34.18
CA GLU A 579 -21.43 24.58 35.12
C GLU A 579 -21.01 24.34 36.59
N LYS A 580 -21.56 25.16 37.50
CA LYS A 580 -21.34 25.03 38.94
C LYS A 580 -21.66 23.63 39.48
N GLY A 581 -22.73 23.01 38.97
CA GLY A 581 -23.14 21.66 39.35
C GLY A 581 -22.06 20.63 39.03
N THR A 582 -21.49 20.74 37.83
CA THR A 582 -20.35 19.95 37.38
C THR A 582 -19.15 20.16 38.30
N VAL A 583 -18.67 21.40 38.50
CA VAL A 583 -17.51 21.68 39.38
C VAL A 583 -17.68 21.04 40.77
N LYS A 584 -18.86 21.16 41.37
CA LYS A 584 -19.17 20.55 42.68
C LYS A 584 -19.04 19.03 42.65
N LYS A 585 -19.58 18.37 41.62
CA LYS A 585 -19.56 16.92 41.46
C LYS A 585 -18.14 16.40 41.24
N LEU A 586 -17.39 17.05 40.34
CA LEU A 586 -16.02 16.65 40.00
C LEU A 586 -15.09 16.83 41.19
N GLY A 587 -15.25 17.94 41.92
CA GLY A 587 -14.48 18.19 43.13
C GLY A 587 -14.69 17.14 44.21
N LYS A 588 -15.92 16.64 44.37
CA LYS A 588 -16.22 15.54 45.30
C LYS A 588 -15.54 14.24 44.88
N TYR A 589 -15.66 13.83 43.62
CA TYR A 589 -15.03 12.59 43.14
C TYR A 589 -13.51 12.61 43.31
N CYS A 590 -12.86 13.71 42.95
CA CYS A 590 -11.42 13.83 43.09
C CYS A 590 -11.00 13.83 44.57
N ALA A 591 -11.70 14.59 45.43
CA ALA A 591 -11.40 14.63 46.85
C ALA A 591 -11.59 13.27 47.53
N GLU A 592 -12.65 12.54 47.19
CA GLU A 592 -12.91 11.19 47.71
C GLU A 592 -11.81 10.21 47.27
N TYR A 593 -11.44 10.21 45.99
CA TYR A 593 -10.35 9.37 45.50
C TYR A 593 -9.00 9.70 46.17
N LEU A 594 -8.67 10.98 46.34
CA LEU A 594 -7.44 11.39 47.02
C LEU A 594 -7.44 11.02 48.50
N LYS A 595 -8.59 11.07 49.20
CA LYS A 595 -8.72 10.55 50.57
C LYS A 595 -8.44 9.05 50.64
N THR A 596 -9.03 8.28 49.73
CA THR A 596 -8.78 6.83 49.65
C THR A 596 -7.32 6.53 49.33
N THR A 597 -6.69 7.35 48.48
CA THR A 597 -5.25 7.26 48.17
C THR A 597 -4.38 7.45 49.42
N ILE A 598 -4.75 8.38 50.32
CA ILE A 598 -4.04 8.58 51.59
C ILE A 598 -4.30 7.43 52.56
N ALA A 599 -5.55 6.94 52.62
CA ALA A 599 -5.96 5.90 53.56
C ALA A 599 -5.43 4.50 53.20
N ALA A 600 -5.25 4.21 51.91
CA ALA A 600 -4.83 2.90 51.40
C ALA A 600 -3.86 3.05 50.20
N PRO A 601 -2.67 3.66 50.38
CA PRO A 601 -1.74 3.97 49.29
C PRO A 601 -1.19 2.73 48.56
N GLU A 602 -1.16 1.58 49.22
CA GLU A 602 -0.80 0.28 48.67
C GLU A 602 -1.75 -0.16 47.54
N THR A 603 -3.04 0.22 47.60
CA THR A 603 -4.06 -0.15 46.62
C THR A 603 -4.04 0.71 45.34
N VAL A 604 -3.34 1.84 45.39
CA VAL A 604 -3.33 2.85 44.33
C VAL A 604 -2.75 2.30 43.03
N LYS A 605 -3.47 2.55 41.94
CA LYS A 605 -3.09 2.13 40.59
C LYS A 605 -2.35 3.29 39.89
N PRO A 606 -1.05 3.14 39.57
CA PRO A 606 -0.19 4.27 39.13
C PRO A 606 -0.73 5.08 37.95
N ARG A 607 -1.19 4.41 36.89
CA ARG A 607 -1.69 5.07 35.68
C ARG A 607 -2.99 5.83 35.92
N PHE A 608 -3.92 5.25 36.67
CA PHE A 608 -5.16 5.94 37.03
C PHE A 608 -4.89 7.16 37.92
N PHE A 609 -4.01 7.03 38.91
CA PHE A 609 -3.57 8.15 39.75
C PHE A 609 -2.94 9.28 38.91
N ALA A 610 -2.05 8.94 37.99
CA ALA A 610 -1.46 9.90 37.06
C ALA A 610 -2.53 10.60 36.19
N GLY A 611 -3.53 9.86 35.71
CA GLY A 611 -4.68 10.41 34.98
C GLY A 611 -5.50 11.40 35.80
N VAL A 612 -5.77 11.10 37.08
CA VAL A 612 -6.46 12.04 37.99
C VAL A 612 -5.66 13.31 38.20
N LEU A 613 -4.33 13.21 38.40
CA LEU A 613 -3.48 14.40 38.52
C LEU A 613 -3.42 15.19 37.22
N LYS A 614 -3.36 14.51 36.06
CA LYS A 614 -3.42 15.15 34.74
C LYS A 614 -4.70 15.96 34.58
N PHE A 615 -5.84 15.33 34.87
CA PHE A 615 -7.14 15.97 34.84
C PHE A 615 -7.18 17.21 35.75
N LEU A 616 -6.82 17.08 37.03
CA LEU A 616 -6.82 18.21 37.98
C LEU A 616 -5.90 19.35 37.52
N SER A 617 -4.70 19.03 37.03
CA SER A 617 -3.73 20.02 36.55
C SER A 617 -4.22 20.79 35.32
N ALA A 618 -5.05 20.16 34.49
CA ALA A 618 -5.66 20.79 33.32
C ALA A 618 -6.93 21.57 33.71
N PHE A 619 -7.75 21.05 34.63
CA PHE A 619 -9.05 21.60 34.98
C PHE A 619 -8.95 22.85 35.87
N VAL A 620 -8.17 22.77 36.96
CA VAL A 620 -8.14 23.82 38.00
C VAL A 620 -7.81 25.22 37.44
N PRO A 621 -6.79 25.41 36.57
CA PRO A 621 -6.45 26.74 36.04
C PRO A 621 -7.54 27.43 35.21
N HIS A 622 -8.59 26.71 34.81
CA HIS A 622 -9.66 27.20 33.94
C HIS A 622 -10.98 27.42 34.65
N ILE A 623 -11.01 27.27 35.97
CA ILE A 623 -12.20 27.51 36.77
C ILE A 623 -12.36 29.02 37.00
N SER A 624 -13.57 29.51 36.78
CA SER A 624 -13.88 30.93 36.98
C SER A 624 -13.67 31.34 38.45
N GLY A 625 -13.31 32.61 38.67
CA GLY A 625 -13.06 33.14 40.01
C GLY A 625 -14.21 32.90 40.99
N ASP A 626 -15.45 32.93 40.53
CA ASP A 626 -16.64 32.70 41.38
C ASP A 626 -16.83 31.23 41.77
N LEU A 627 -16.26 30.29 41.01
CA LEU A 627 -16.34 28.84 41.26
C LEU A 627 -15.08 28.30 41.95
N MET A 628 -13.97 29.06 41.93
CA MET A 628 -12.71 28.65 42.56
C MET A 628 -12.87 28.39 44.07
N PRO A 629 -13.52 29.25 44.88
CA PRO A 629 -13.67 29.01 46.31
C PRO A 629 -14.42 27.70 46.62
N LEU A 630 -15.38 27.32 45.76
CA LEU A 630 -16.10 26.06 45.89
C LEU A 630 -15.18 24.87 45.64
N LEU A 631 -14.35 24.93 44.60
CA LEU A 631 -13.42 23.86 44.26
C LEU A 631 -12.30 23.72 45.30
N SER A 632 -11.70 24.84 45.71
CA SER A 632 -10.66 24.88 46.75
C SER A 632 -11.17 24.27 48.06
N LYS A 633 -12.39 24.63 48.49
CA LYS A 633 -13.00 24.04 49.69
C LYS A 633 -13.13 22.50 49.62
N LEU A 634 -13.33 21.94 48.43
CA LEU A 634 -13.54 20.50 48.26
C LEU A 634 -12.22 19.73 48.22
N ILE A 635 -11.22 20.22 47.47
CA ILE A 635 -10.02 19.45 47.13
C ILE A 635 -8.79 19.87 47.93
N LEU A 636 -8.62 21.17 48.25
CA LEU A 636 -7.39 21.69 48.88
C LEU A 636 -6.99 20.93 50.17
N PRO A 637 -7.92 20.60 51.10
CA PRO A 637 -7.53 19.86 52.32
C PRO A 637 -6.89 18.49 52.03
N THR A 638 -7.34 17.81 50.97
CA THR A 638 -6.79 16.51 50.58
C THR A 638 -5.45 16.64 49.87
N ILE A 639 -5.27 17.71 49.08
CA ILE A 639 -3.98 18.00 48.44
C ILE A 639 -2.94 18.39 49.48
N ASP A 640 -3.30 19.20 50.48
CA ASP A 640 -2.40 19.57 51.58
C ASP A 640 -1.96 18.34 52.37
N SER A 641 -2.92 17.48 52.74
CA SER A 641 -2.62 16.23 53.45
C SER A 641 -1.69 15.32 52.66
N LEU A 642 -1.86 15.24 51.33
CA LEU A 642 -1.04 14.38 50.49
C LEU A 642 0.34 14.99 50.23
N THR A 643 0.44 16.31 50.08
CA THR A 643 1.69 17.03 49.81
C THR A 643 2.61 17.06 51.03
N ASN A 644 2.05 17.18 52.23
CA ASN A 644 2.81 17.27 53.48
C ASN A 644 3.24 15.90 54.05
N ASN A 645 2.77 14.79 53.48
CA ASN A 645 3.09 13.45 53.95
C ASN A 645 4.34 12.91 53.23
N GLU A 646 5.54 13.23 53.71
CA GLU A 646 6.77 12.77 53.04
C GLU A 646 6.96 11.25 53.04
N GLU A 647 6.47 10.56 54.07
CA GLU A 647 6.65 9.12 54.24
C GLU A 647 5.89 8.34 53.16
N ILE A 648 4.66 8.76 52.83
CA ILE A 648 3.84 8.09 51.82
C ILE A 648 4.50 8.13 50.42
N TRP A 649 5.27 9.19 50.13
CA TRP A 649 6.00 9.36 48.86
C TRP A 649 7.30 8.59 48.80
N LYS A 650 7.97 8.40 49.94
CA LYS A 650 9.16 7.56 50.07
C LYS A 650 8.80 6.07 50.07
N GLY A 651 7.59 5.74 50.53
CA GLY A 651 7.01 4.39 50.55
C GLY A 651 6.08 4.10 49.38
N ASP A 652 4.82 3.78 49.68
CA ASP A 652 3.87 3.15 48.77
C ASP A 652 3.53 3.94 47.51
N LEU A 653 3.61 5.28 47.53
CA LEU A 653 3.32 6.10 46.35
C LEU A 653 4.53 6.32 45.42
N LYS A 654 5.73 5.85 45.79
CA LYS A 654 6.91 5.92 44.92
C LYS A 654 6.65 5.26 43.56
N LYS A 655 5.85 4.19 43.53
CA LYS A 655 5.42 3.49 42.30
C LYS A 655 4.65 4.37 41.30
N CYS A 656 4.09 5.49 41.75
CA CYS A 656 3.36 6.42 40.89
C CYS A 656 4.27 7.37 40.10
N ASN A 657 5.56 7.50 40.47
CA ASN A 657 6.48 8.45 39.85
C ASN A 657 6.63 8.23 38.34
N ALA A 658 6.87 6.98 37.92
CA ALA A 658 7.05 6.65 36.50
C ALA A 658 5.79 6.95 35.67
N ALA A 659 4.61 6.56 36.17
CA ALA A 659 3.34 6.81 35.49
C ALA A 659 3.04 8.32 35.39
N CYS A 660 3.28 9.08 36.46
CA CYS A 660 3.13 10.54 36.43
C CYS A 660 4.12 11.21 35.48
N GLN A 661 5.37 10.73 35.42
CA GLN A 661 6.34 11.23 34.45
C GLN A 661 5.88 10.96 33.02
N GLN A 662 5.35 9.77 32.73
CA GLN A 662 4.85 9.40 31.40
C GLN A 662 3.61 10.21 30.99
N VAL A 663 2.62 10.36 31.88
CA VAL A 663 1.31 10.97 31.56
C VAL A 663 1.34 12.51 31.68
N CYS A 664 2.04 13.01 32.68
CA CYS A 664 2.04 14.44 33.04
C CYS A 664 3.36 15.14 32.71
N GLY A 665 4.42 14.41 32.36
CA GLY A 665 5.76 14.96 32.11
C GLY A 665 6.49 15.42 33.37
N ARG A 666 5.95 15.16 34.57
CA ARG A 666 6.46 15.66 35.85
C ARG A 666 6.22 14.65 36.99
N ALA A 667 7.03 14.75 38.04
CA ALA A 667 6.83 14.00 39.27
C ALA A 667 5.51 14.41 39.99
N PRO A 668 4.83 13.47 40.68
CA PRO A 668 3.52 13.70 41.28
C PRO A 668 3.51 14.85 42.30
N LEU A 669 4.55 14.95 43.14
CA LEU A 669 4.64 16.02 44.15
C LEU A 669 4.72 17.42 43.49
N HIS A 670 5.45 17.54 42.38
CA HIS A 670 5.51 18.79 41.62
C HIS A 670 4.15 19.16 41.02
N ILE A 671 3.38 18.17 40.57
CA ILE A 671 2.04 18.40 40.00
C ILE A 671 1.08 18.85 41.10
N LEU A 672 1.08 18.17 42.25
CA LEU A 672 0.25 18.51 43.40
C LEU A 672 0.56 19.91 43.93
N ASN A 673 1.84 20.29 44.03
CA ASN A 673 2.24 21.64 44.41
C ASN A 673 1.73 22.70 43.42
N ALA A 674 1.77 22.42 42.12
CA ALA A 674 1.23 23.33 41.11
C ALA A 674 -0.30 23.46 41.19
N ILE A 675 -1.01 22.35 41.45
CA ILE A 675 -2.46 22.35 41.66
C ILE A 675 -2.79 23.14 42.93
N ARG A 676 -2.09 22.87 44.04
CA ARG A 676 -2.24 23.58 45.32
C ARG A 676 -2.12 25.10 45.12
N LYS A 677 -1.04 25.55 44.49
CA LYS A 677 -0.82 26.97 44.18
C LYS A 677 -1.91 27.59 43.30
N SER A 678 -2.61 26.80 42.50
CA SER A 678 -3.72 27.29 41.66
C SER A 678 -5.05 27.35 42.41
N LEU A 679 -5.17 26.64 43.54
CA LEU A 679 -6.36 26.62 44.41
C LEU A 679 -6.27 27.64 45.54
N GLU A 680 -5.05 28.02 45.95
CA GLU A 680 -4.73 29.15 46.83
C GLU A 680 -4.89 30.48 46.08
#